data_AF-A0A644WQA9-F1
#
_entry.id   AF-A0A644WQA9-F1
#
_cell.length_a   1.000
_cell.length_b   1.000
_cell.length_c   1.000
_cell.angle_alpha   90.00
_cell.angle_beta   90.00
_cell.angle_gamma   90.00
#
_symmetry.space_group_name_H-M   'P 1'
#
loop_
_entity.id
_entity.type
_entity.pdbx_description
1 polymer ?
#
loop_
_entity_poly.entity_id
_entity_poly.type
_entity_poly.pdbx_seq_one_letter_code
_entity_poly.pdbx_strand_id
1 'polypeptide(L)'
;MKKIISVILSLLFLVPSVKPLADDAIEQNNIYNYMIENGTSLGVDNLSETINNNVPLMSNGSSETVNNIVVIIRFKGENEFMNVEKSKQLYEAYNLFNDLNNDKVADEGSISLNSYINDLTYGEVKVNTDIYPKGNNTYLSIEAPQTRSYYEKYAAGSKEEEALIKWAFDSIKDNISLSADELDKNSDGEIDVVTFLCTGATVGSNMLWPHETRFFGDSSINGKKLATYNLINVGTDENNIFNKSLIKVAIHEFLHAFNYPDLYRYYYRGNPVGEWDVMANTDGYGQLPLVYTRNFYSGLNMNIEEISSDGTYTVKSSQSSNKNDIVAFKIKSPLSEKEYFMVEFRKKSGNWDSTLPGSGLIVYRINENVNAYLGNRNGYPDHIYVFRNGDINNTYASGNTRTAFLSQESGRTSIGSNDLNSGFISNSLFLDNGQNSGIVISEVGSAKGNEISFKVAFPKENNEVKFTSIIGVDRYDTAAKLSSSNFTSSDTVVLVNGLAIADGLAVTPLATYLKAPILLVESDSIPLETINEIKRLGARKAIIAGGEGVVSRNVQTKLNQLGVNNVERLGGSDRYETSLTIAKYIDNNCYDVENIVIANGYAEADAMSIASISGRNKMPIILTEINSLNSNGYNWLKGEGLKNAYIIGGTGVISDKLLNDINLITTSDIKGNRLGGSDRYKTNALVIERFFGNYIEKIYASKGYELIDALSAGPVAALNSGAIVLCDDYLDIDQNIVFEKKQSKEVIQIGGGVSSNSINSLKYVFK
;
A
#
# COMPACT_ATOMS: atom_id res chain seq x y z
N MET A 1 0.67 53.13 24.79
CA MET A 1 -0.25 52.00 24.60
C MET A 1 -0.45 51.58 23.14
N LYS A 2 -0.59 52.49 22.15
CA LYS A 2 -0.73 52.10 20.73
C LYS A 2 0.54 51.57 20.03
N LYS A 3 1.75 51.83 20.57
CA LYS A 3 3.02 51.27 20.06
C LYS A 3 3.37 49.85 20.57
N ILE A 4 2.65 49.34 21.58
CA ILE A 4 2.91 48.01 22.17
C ILE A 4 2.08 46.92 21.47
N ILE A 5 0.96 47.28 20.82
CA ILE A 5 0.08 46.34 20.12
C ILE A 5 0.62 45.98 18.73
N SER A 6 1.46 46.84 18.12
CA SER A 6 2.07 46.57 16.80
C SER A 6 3.26 45.61 16.85
N VAL A 7 3.94 45.49 18.00
CA VAL A 7 5.12 44.62 18.16
C VAL A 7 4.72 43.21 18.60
N ILE A 8 3.53 43.04 19.20
CA ILE A 8 3.01 41.73 19.61
C ILE A 8 2.35 40.98 18.43
N LEU A 9 1.90 41.67 17.38
CA LEU A 9 1.31 41.03 16.20
C LEU A 9 2.34 40.53 15.16
N SER A 10 3.60 40.98 15.20
CA SER A 10 4.65 40.60 14.24
C SER A 10 5.49 39.39 14.66
N LEU A 11 5.24 38.81 15.84
CA LEU A 11 6.01 37.70 16.41
C LEU A 11 5.27 36.34 16.40
N LEU A 12 4.12 36.25 15.74
CA LEU A 12 3.18 35.12 15.89
C LEU A 12 2.74 34.42 14.60
N PHE A 13 3.30 34.73 13.44
CA PHE A 13 2.97 34.03 12.20
C PHE A 13 4.23 33.82 11.34
N LEU A 14 4.83 32.62 11.44
CA LEU A 14 5.86 32.14 10.52
C LEU A 14 5.31 31.09 9.52
N VAL A 15 4.00 30.87 9.50
CA VAL A 15 3.26 30.21 8.41
C VAL A 15 1.90 30.90 8.38
N PRO A 16 1.34 31.30 7.21
CA PRO A 16 0.07 32.01 7.19
C PRO A 16 -1.01 31.13 7.82
N SER A 17 -1.55 31.55 8.96
CA SER A 17 -2.82 31.02 9.44
C SER A 17 -3.92 31.54 8.52
N VAL A 18 -4.16 30.82 7.43
CA VAL A 18 -5.30 31.12 6.56
C VAL A 18 -6.55 30.70 7.33
N LYS A 19 -7.43 31.65 7.62
CA LYS A 19 -8.79 31.38 8.12
C LYS A 19 -9.45 30.28 7.26
N PRO A 20 -10.20 29.33 7.84
CA PRO A 20 -10.83 28.26 7.07
C PRO A 20 -11.98 28.84 6.26
N LEU A 21 -11.76 29.13 4.98
CA LEU A 21 -12.81 29.48 4.01
C LEU A 21 -12.40 29.09 2.58
N ALA A 22 -12.90 27.95 2.10
CA ALA A 22 -13.44 27.70 0.74
C ALA A 22 -13.70 26.18 0.58
N ASP A 23 -14.97 25.80 0.44
CA ASP A 23 -15.45 24.41 0.43
C ASP A 23 -15.35 23.71 -0.94
N ASP A 24 -14.85 24.37 -2.00
CA ASP A 24 -15.02 23.87 -3.38
C ASP A 24 -13.72 23.34 -4.02
N ALA A 25 -13.75 22.08 -4.47
CA ALA A 25 -12.61 21.37 -5.07
C ALA A 25 -12.18 22.00 -6.41
N ILE A 26 -13.10 22.70 -7.08
CA ILE A 26 -12.84 23.43 -8.34
C ILE A 26 -11.89 24.60 -8.09
N GLU A 27 -12.04 25.33 -6.98
CA GLU A 27 -11.19 26.47 -6.64
C GLU A 27 -9.76 26.02 -6.31
N GLN A 28 -9.58 24.85 -5.67
CA GLN A 28 -8.26 24.30 -5.39
C GLN A 28 -7.53 23.85 -6.66
N ASN A 29 -8.21 23.20 -7.61
CA ASN A 29 -7.60 22.86 -8.90
C ASN A 29 -7.23 24.10 -9.72
N ASN A 30 -8.01 25.17 -9.63
CA ASN A 30 -7.66 26.44 -10.28
C ASN A 30 -6.44 27.11 -9.62
N ILE A 31 -6.31 27.06 -8.29
CA ILE A 31 -5.12 27.54 -7.56
C ILE A 31 -3.90 26.69 -7.92
N TYR A 32 -4.04 25.36 -7.97
CA TYR A 32 -2.99 24.44 -8.40
C TYR A 32 -2.49 24.77 -9.80
N ASN A 33 -3.40 24.84 -10.79
CA ASN A 33 -3.04 25.16 -12.17
C ASN A 33 -2.41 26.55 -12.28
N TYR A 34 -2.95 27.55 -11.58
CA TYR A 34 -2.38 28.90 -11.55
C TYR A 34 -0.95 28.92 -10.96
N MET A 35 -0.70 28.20 -9.87
CA MET A 35 0.62 28.19 -9.23
C MET A 35 1.65 27.33 -9.99
N ILE A 36 1.23 26.26 -10.68
CA ILE A 36 2.08 25.52 -11.62
C ILE A 36 2.46 26.42 -12.82
N GLU A 37 1.51 27.20 -13.33
CA GLU A 37 1.75 28.10 -14.46
C GLU A 37 2.59 29.33 -14.11
N ASN A 38 2.50 29.85 -12.88
CA ASN A 38 3.13 31.11 -12.47
C ASN A 38 4.31 30.94 -11.49
N GLY A 39 4.61 29.70 -11.09
CA GLY A 39 5.63 29.39 -10.08
C GLY A 39 5.22 29.79 -8.66
N THR A 40 5.90 29.22 -7.67
CA THR A 40 5.79 29.62 -6.26
C THR A 40 6.98 30.49 -5.88
N SER A 41 6.77 31.36 -4.90
CA SER A 41 7.85 32.15 -4.29
C SER A 41 8.75 31.37 -3.35
N LEU A 42 8.39 30.11 -3.06
CA LEU A 42 9.03 29.24 -2.08
C LEU A 42 10.29 28.56 -2.65
N GLY A 43 10.79 29.06 -3.79
CA GLY A 43 11.68 28.30 -4.64
C GLY A 43 10.90 27.21 -5.37
N VAL A 44 11.29 26.94 -6.61
CA VAL A 44 11.22 25.53 -7.02
C VAL A 44 12.23 24.89 -6.10
N ASP A 45 11.76 24.18 -5.09
CA ASP A 45 12.60 23.37 -4.24
C ASP A 45 13.23 22.34 -5.18
N ASN A 46 14.34 22.76 -5.81
CA ASN A 46 15.13 22.06 -6.81
C ASN A 46 15.93 20.94 -6.13
N LEU A 47 15.40 20.37 -5.06
CA LEU A 47 15.30 18.93 -4.83
C LEU A 47 14.76 18.27 -6.10
N SER A 48 15.62 18.32 -7.11
CA SER A 48 15.43 17.85 -8.45
C SER A 48 14.88 16.44 -8.41
N GLU A 49 14.25 16.05 -9.50
CA GLU A 49 14.08 14.66 -9.90
C GLU A 49 15.41 13.85 -9.91
N THR A 50 16.56 14.44 -9.51
CA THR A 50 17.88 13.81 -9.36
C THR A 50 18.28 13.44 -7.92
N ILE A 51 17.41 13.59 -6.89
CA ILE A 51 17.66 13.04 -5.52
C ILE A 51 17.97 11.54 -5.53
N ASN A 52 17.58 10.81 -6.60
CA ASN A 52 17.97 9.42 -6.81
C ASN A 52 19.49 9.17 -6.82
N ASN A 53 20.34 10.21 -6.87
CA ASN A 53 21.79 10.08 -6.91
C ASN A 53 22.55 10.61 -5.68
N ASN A 54 21.91 11.27 -4.71
CA ASN A 54 22.62 11.78 -3.53
C ASN A 54 22.68 10.70 -2.44
N VAL A 55 23.91 10.34 -2.07
CA VAL A 55 24.17 9.47 -0.91
C VAL A 55 23.75 10.27 0.33
N PRO A 56 22.81 9.79 1.16
CA PRO A 56 22.45 10.51 2.38
C PRO A 56 23.70 10.76 3.24
N LEU A 57 23.79 11.93 3.86
CA LEU A 57 24.85 12.26 4.82
C LEU A 57 25.01 11.20 5.93
N MET A 58 23.97 10.38 6.16
CA MET A 58 23.93 9.29 7.13
C MET A 58 23.89 7.90 6.47
N SER A 59 24.81 7.60 5.54
CA SER A 59 25.00 6.21 5.07
C SER A 59 26.20 5.57 5.78
N ASN A 60 25.93 4.62 6.68
CA ASN A 60 26.87 3.65 7.30
C ASN A 60 27.33 3.85 8.77
N GLY A 61 26.50 4.41 9.66
CA GLY A 61 26.53 4.06 11.10
C GLY A 61 27.80 4.38 11.89
N SER A 62 28.67 5.26 11.38
CA SER A 62 29.76 5.87 12.13
C SER A 62 29.30 7.13 12.87
N SER A 63 29.93 7.44 14.01
CA SER A 63 29.81 8.77 14.58
C SER A 63 30.55 9.76 13.69
N GLU A 64 29.87 10.80 13.23
CA GLU A 64 30.39 11.73 12.23
C GLU A 64 30.28 13.19 12.69
N THR A 65 31.24 14.00 12.26
CA THR A 65 31.21 15.46 12.43
C THR A 65 30.97 16.07 11.06
N VAL A 66 29.79 16.68 10.89
CA VAL A 66 29.43 17.42 9.68
C VAL A 66 29.82 18.88 9.88
N ASN A 67 30.58 19.44 8.93
CA ASN A 67 31.01 20.83 9.00
C ASN A 67 30.03 21.74 8.25
N ASN A 68 29.43 22.69 8.96
CA ASN A 68 28.58 23.73 8.38
C ASN A 68 29.38 25.03 8.19
N ILE A 69 29.54 25.45 6.94
CA ILE A 69 30.18 26.74 6.63
C ILE A 69 29.11 27.83 6.64
N VAL A 70 29.18 28.74 7.62
CA VAL A 70 28.27 29.88 7.71
C VAL A 70 28.91 31.14 7.14
N VAL A 71 28.25 31.79 6.18
CA VAL A 71 28.68 33.08 5.60
C VAL A 71 27.66 34.15 5.95
N ILE A 72 28.07 35.18 6.71
CA ILE A 72 27.18 36.28 7.06
C ILE A 72 27.25 37.37 6.00
N ILE A 73 26.11 37.71 5.42
CA ILE A 73 25.95 38.72 4.37
C ILE A 73 25.13 39.89 4.93
N ARG A 74 25.65 41.11 4.79
CA ARG A 74 24.86 42.34 4.88
C ARG A 74 24.64 42.95 3.51
N PHE A 75 23.55 43.67 3.29
CA PHE A 75 23.30 44.28 1.99
C PHE A 75 23.95 45.65 1.84
N LYS A 76 24.16 46.06 0.59
CA LYS A 76 24.80 47.35 0.28
C LYS A 76 24.10 48.51 0.96
N GLY A 77 24.88 49.33 1.66
CA GLY A 77 24.38 50.50 2.39
C GLY A 77 23.73 50.21 3.74
N GLU A 78 23.67 48.95 4.17
CA GLU A 78 23.28 48.61 5.55
C GLU A 78 24.47 48.80 6.50
N ASN A 79 24.15 49.25 7.72
CA ASN A 79 25.14 49.33 8.79
C ASN A 79 25.63 47.94 9.19
N GLU A 80 26.87 47.86 9.67
CA GLU A 80 27.40 46.62 10.22
C GLU A 80 26.70 46.27 11.55
N PHE A 81 26.66 44.97 11.89
CA PHE A 81 26.05 44.43 13.13
C PHE A 81 26.62 45.01 14.44
N MET A 82 27.70 45.79 14.40
CA MET A 82 28.59 46.23 15.51
C MET A 82 28.00 47.21 16.55
N ASN A 83 26.69 47.25 16.77
CA ASN A 83 26.07 48.15 17.76
C ASN A 83 26.22 47.69 19.24
N VAL A 84 26.67 46.44 19.46
CA VAL A 84 27.11 45.86 20.74
C VAL A 84 28.57 45.41 20.58
N GLU A 85 29.28 45.14 21.69
CA GLU A 85 30.62 44.54 21.64
C GLU A 85 30.62 43.30 20.72
N LYS A 86 31.33 43.38 19.60
CA LYS A 86 31.45 42.34 18.56
C LYS A 86 31.59 40.92 19.10
N SER A 87 32.41 40.81 20.15
CA SER A 87 32.72 39.58 20.86
C SER A 87 31.45 38.87 21.36
N LYS A 88 30.47 39.63 21.85
CA LYS A 88 29.20 39.10 22.36
C LYS A 88 28.31 38.54 21.25
N GLN A 89 28.16 39.26 20.14
CA GLN A 89 27.34 38.80 19.01
C GLN A 89 27.94 37.57 18.34
N LEU A 90 29.26 37.55 18.19
CA LEU A 90 29.98 36.40 17.66
C LEU A 90 29.82 35.19 18.59
N TYR A 91 29.95 35.41 19.91
CA TYR A 91 29.70 34.37 20.91
C TYR A 91 28.26 33.83 20.84
N GLU A 92 27.26 34.70 20.72
CA GLU A 92 25.85 34.31 20.60
C GLU A 92 25.61 33.49 19.31
N ALA A 93 26.18 33.91 18.17
CA ALA A 93 26.11 33.18 16.92
C ALA A 93 26.78 31.79 17.01
N TYR A 94 28.03 31.73 17.50
CA TYR A 94 28.73 30.46 17.68
C TYR A 94 27.99 29.53 18.65
N ASN A 95 27.45 30.06 19.75
CA ASN A 95 26.71 29.26 20.70
C ASN A 95 25.36 28.76 20.14
N LEU A 96 24.72 29.52 19.25
CA LEU A 96 23.50 29.10 18.55
C LEU A 96 23.75 27.91 17.62
N PHE A 97 24.94 27.80 17.03
CA PHE A 97 25.23 26.71 16.10
C PHE A 97 25.99 25.53 16.74
N ASN A 98 27.00 25.78 17.57
CA ASN A 98 27.90 24.74 18.09
C ASN A 98 27.59 24.25 19.50
N ASP A 99 26.83 25.02 20.29
CA ASP A 99 26.72 24.85 21.73
C ASP A 99 28.09 24.89 22.44
N LEU A 100 28.55 26.11 22.74
CA LEU A 100 29.82 26.33 23.45
C LEU A 100 29.75 25.96 24.94
N ASN A 101 28.58 25.55 25.46
CA ASN A 101 28.34 25.42 26.89
C ASN A 101 28.17 23.97 27.42
N ASN A 102 28.05 22.90 26.61
CA ASN A 102 28.27 21.53 27.11
C ASN A 102 28.26 20.41 26.04
N ASP A 103 29.32 19.63 25.99
CA ASP A 103 29.51 18.42 25.15
C ASP A 103 28.70 17.17 25.62
N LYS A 104 27.51 17.34 26.23
CA LYS A 104 26.73 16.25 26.84
C LYS A 104 25.27 16.19 26.38
N VAL A 105 24.87 15.00 25.94
CA VAL A 105 23.48 14.63 25.60
C VAL A 105 22.54 14.94 26.77
N ALA A 106 21.40 15.59 26.47
CA ALA A 106 20.27 15.80 27.38
C ALA A 106 20.46 16.73 28.61
N ASP A 107 21.28 17.79 28.53
CA ASP A 107 21.23 18.87 29.53
C ASP A 107 20.11 19.90 29.18
N GLU A 108 19.17 20.10 30.11
CA GLU A 108 18.15 21.15 29.99
C GLU A 108 18.81 22.54 29.84
N GLY A 109 18.59 23.21 28.71
CA GLY A 109 19.09 24.58 28.47
C GLY A 109 20.08 24.76 27.31
N SER A 110 20.66 23.68 26.77
CA SER A 110 21.44 23.74 25.53
C SER A 110 20.52 23.74 24.30
N ILE A 111 20.39 24.90 23.65
CA ILE A 111 19.58 25.09 22.46
C ILE A 111 20.49 25.61 21.36
N SER A 112 20.97 24.69 20.52
CA SER A 112 21.80 24.98 19.35
C SER A 112 21.49 24.01 18.20
N LEU A 113 22.04 24.27 17.02
CA LEU A 113 21.91 23.35 15.89
C LEU A 113 22.61 22.02 16.18
N ASN A 114 23.83 22.09 16.73
CA ASN A 114 24.58 20.90 17.13
C ASN A 114 23.82 20.06 18.15
N SER A 115 23.29 20.67 19.22
CA SER A 115 22.54 19.92 20.24
C SER A 115 21.24 19.32 19.68
N TYR A 116 20.56 20.00 18.74
CA TYR A 116 19.40 19.44 18.06
C TYR A 116 19.75 18.19 17.25
N ILE A 117 20.76 18.29 16.39
CA ILE A 117 21.17 17.18 15.53
C ILE A 117 21.74 16.04 16.36
N ASN A 118 22.46 16.35 17.44
CA ASN A 118 22.96 15.35 18.38
C ASN A 118 21.82 14.58 19.05
N ASP A 119 20.81 15.27 19.59
CA ASP A 119 19.64 14.62 20.21
C ASP A 119 18.80 13.86 19.18
N LEU A 120 18.61 14.42 17.98
CA LEU A 120 17.87 13.79 16.89
C LEU A 120 18.50 12.46 16.48
N THR A 121 19.84 12.41 16.42
CA THR A 121 20.64 11.26 15.95
C THR A 121 21.19 10.38 17.08
N TYR A 122 20.72 10.52 18.32
CA TYR A 122 21.22 9.74 19.47
C TYR A 122 22.74 9.85 19.69
N GLY A 123 23.31 11.01 19.36
CA GLY A 123 24.74 11.28 19.49
C GLY A 123 25.60 10.81 18.34
N GLU A 124 25.02 10.21 17.29
CA GLU A 124 25.77 9.73 16.13
C GLU A 124 26.35 10.90 15.32
N VAL A 125 25.63 12.01 15.19
CA VAL A 125 26.11 13.19 14.47
C VAL A 125 26.41 14.35 15.42
N LYS A 126 27.53 15.02 15.14
CA LYS A 126 27.85 16.35 15.66
C LYS A 126 27.93 17.33 14.50
N VAL A 127 27.45 18.54 14.73
CA VAL A 127 27.59 19.64 13.77
C VAL A 127 28.64 20.60 14.28
N ASN A 128 29.68 20.82 13.48
CA ASN A 128 30.68 21.85 13.73
C ASN A 128 30.47 23.00 12.74
N THR A 129 30.22 24.19 13.24
CA THR A 129 29.90 25.37 12.44
C THR A 129 31.03 26.39 12.53
N ASP A 130 31.53 26.78 11.37
CA ASP A 130 32.52 27.84 11.21
C ASP A 130 31.88 29.07 10.58
N ILE A 131 32.03 30.23 11.22
CA ILE A 131 31.39 31.48 10.79
C ILE A 131 32.41 32.39 10.10
N TYR A 132 32.06 32.87 8.90
CA TYR A 132 32.86 33.74 8.05
C TYR A 132 32.19 35.11 7.83
N PRO A 133 33.00 36.18 7.68
CA PRO A 133 34.46 36.20 7.56
C PRO A 133 35.23 36.04 8.88
N LYS A 134 36.30 35.22 8.89
CA LYS A 134 37.22 35.03 10.03
C LYS A 134 38.28 36.14 10.10
N GLY A 135 38.77 36.46 11.30
CA GLY A 135 39.96 37.30 11.51
C GLY A 135 39.82 38.81 11.22
N ASN A 136 38.66 39.26 10.73
CA ASN A 136 38.38 40.68 10.56
C ASN A 136 37.84 41.26 11.87
N ASN A 137 38.52 42.24 12.49
CA ASN A 137 38.04 42.86 13.74
C ASN A 137 37.02 43.98 13.51
N THR A 138 36.88 44.46 12.29
CA THR A 138 35.99 45.59 11.93
C THR A 138 34.63 45.12 11.48
N TYR A 139 34.57 44.05 10.68
CA TYR A 139 33.34 43.57 10.04
C TYR A 139 33.00 42.15 10.49
N LEU A 140 31.72 41.90 10.80
CA LEU A 140 31.17 40.57 11.10
C LEU A 140 30.59 39.90 9.85
N SER A 141 30.48 40.64 8.76
CA SER A 141 29.87 40.19 7.52
C SER A 141 30.59 40.72 6.30
N ILE A 142 30.25 40.13 5.16
CA ILE A 142 30.60 40.67 3.84
C ILE A 142 29.44 41.52 3.31
N GLU A 143 29.74 42.62 2.63
CA GLU A 143 28.74 43.53 2.07
C GLU A 143 28.37 43.14 0.64
N ALA A 144 27.12 42.76 0.40
CA ALA A 144 26.62 42.34 -0.90
C ALA A 144 26.77 43.45 -1.96
N PRO A 145 26.93 43.09 -3.25
CA PRO A 145 27.10 44.07 -4.33
C PRO A 145 25.92 45.02 -4.56
N GLN A 146 24.71 44.62 -4.13
CA GLN A 146 23.46 45.34 -4.33
C GLN A 146 22.69 45.49 -3.00
N THR A 147 21.70 46.39 -3.00
CA THR A 147 20.84 46.65 -1.84
C THR A 147 19.86 45.50 -1.60
N ARG A 148 19.32 45.35 -0.38
CA ARG A 148 18.32 44.33 -0.07
C ARG A 148 17.10 44.41 -1.00
N SER A 149 16.61 45.62 -1.23
CA SER A 149 15.47 45.91 -2.13
C SER A 149 15.74 45.52 -3.59
N TYR A 150 16.99 45.39 -4.03
CA TYR A 150 17.29 44.81 -5.34
C TYR A 150 16.94 43.32 -5.36
N TYR A 151 17.43 42.56 -4.39
CA TYR A 151 17.26 41.11 -4.32
C TYR A 151 15.82 40.68 -4.01
N GLU A 152 15.09 41.45 -3.20
CA GLU A 152 13.67 41.20 -2.86
C GLU A 152 12.70 41.21 -4.07
N LYS A 153 13.17 41.61 -5.26
CA LYS A 153 12.38 41.60 -6.51
C LYS A 153 12.38 40.25 -7.23
N TYR A 154 13.29 39.36 -6.84
CA TYR A 154 13.51 38.10 -7.53
C TYR A 154 12.91 36.93 -6.74
N ALA A 155 12.84 35.76 -7.38
CA ALA A 155 12.44 34.51 -6.75
C ALA A 155 13.68 33.72 -6.29
N ALA A 156 13.48 32.78 -5.37
CA ALA A 156 14.51 31.84 -4.95
C ALA A 156 15.01 30.99 -6.13
N GLY A 157 16.30 30.65 -6.16
CA GLY A 157 16.93 29.97 -7.30
C GLY A 157 17.06 30.80 -8.59
N SER A 158 16.89 32.13 -8.51
CA SER A 158 17.11 33.03 -9.65
C SER A 158 18.59 33.18 -9.99
N LYS A 159 18.90 33.69 -11.19
CA LYS A 159 20.28 34.00 -11.61
C LYS A 159 20.92 35.05 -10.70
N GLU A 160 20.13 35.95 -10.16
CA GLU A 160 20.56 36.97 -9.20
C GLU A 160 20.94 36.37 -7.86
N GLU A 161 20.25 35.32 -7.42
CA GLU A 161 20.63 34.54 -6.25
C GLU A 161 21.92 33.76 -6.50
N GLU A 162 22.03 33.04 -7.62
CA GLU A 162 23.26 32.33 -7.99
C GLU A 162 24.46 33.29 -8.02
N ALA A 163 24.28 34.50 -8.55
CA ALA A 163 25.33 35.52 -8.59
C ALA A 163 25.72 36.00 -7.17
N LEU A 164 24.73 36.20 -6.27
CA LEU A 164 24.97 36.57 -4.88
C LEU A 164 25.75 35.46 -4.14
N ILE A 165 25.32 34.21 -4.30
CA ILE A 165 25.89 33.03 -3.63
C ILE A 165 27.31 32.77 -4.12
N LYS A 166 27.52 32.82 -5.45
CA LYS A 166 28.86 32.73 -6.05
C LYS A 166 29.79 33.79 -5.48
N TRP A 167 29.36 35.06 -5.51
CA TRP A 167 30.14 36.17 -4.98
C TRP A 167 30.47 35.97 -3.50
N ALA A 168 29.48 35.58 -2.69
CA ALA A 168 29.63 35.43 -1.25
C ALA A 168 30.62 34.31 -0.91
N PHE A 169 30.46 33.14 -1.53
CA PHE A 169 31.35 31.99 -1.32
C PHE A 169 32.77 32.27 -1.83
N ASP A 170 32.91 32.79 -3.05
CA ASP A 170 34.22 33.11 -3.63
C ASP A 170 34.97 34.19 -2.82
N SER A 171 34.27 35.05 -2.10
CA SER A 171 34.87 36.08 -1.23
C SER A 171 35.49 35.52 0.05
N ILE A 172 35.09 34.31 0.48
CA ILE A 172 35.54 33.72 1.75
C ILE A 172 36.30 32.40 1.59
N LYS A 173 36.20 31.73 0.43
CA LYS A 173 36.71 30.35 0.26
C LYS A 173 38.19 30.20 0.59
N ASP A 174 39.03 31.17 0.26
CA ASP A 174 40.48 31.09 0.54
C ASP A 174 40.80 31.12 2.05
N ASN A 175 39.85 31.51 2.90
CA ASN A 175 39.99 31.49 4.36
C ASN A 175 39.42 30.23 5.02
N ILE A 176 38.79 29.33 4.26
CA ILE A 176 38.25 28.07 4.79
C ILE A 176 39.41 27.08 4.92
N SER A 177 39.62 26.56 6.13
CA SER A 177 40.74 25.66 6.46
C SER A 177 40.35 24.18 6.59
N LEU A 178 39.22 23.77 6.00
CA LEU A 178 38.73 22.39 6.03
C LEU A 178 39.34 21.56 4.90
N SER A 179 39.77 20.33 5.20
CA SER A 179 40.25 19.37 4.19
C SER A 179 39.12 18.86 3.29
N ALA A 180 39.47 18.18 2.19
CA ALA A 180 38.51 17.59 1.27
C ALA A 180 37.53 16.62 1.97
N ASP A 181 38.02 15.79 2.90
CA ASP A 181 37.20 14.82 3.64
C ASP A 181 36.39 15.45 4.77
N GLU A 182 36.72 16.67 5.19
CA GLU A 182 35.94 17.45 6.16
C GLU A 182 34.81 18.24 5.50
N LEU A 183 34.93 18.49 4.20
CA LEU A 183 33.93 19.20 3.38
C LEU A 183 32.86 18.27 2.80
N ASP A 184 33.18 17.00 2.59
CA ASP A 184 32.36 16.02 1.86
C ASP A 184 32.40 14.67 2.60
N LYS A 185 31.47 14.48 3.53
CA LYS A 185 31.42 13.27 4.37
C LYS A 185 30.80 12.08 3.65
N ASN A 186 29.81 12.32 2.81
CA ASN A 186 29.14 11.26 2.05
C ASN A 186 29.91 10.85 0.77
N SER A 187 31.02 11.54 0.46
CA SER A 187 31.91 11.28 -0.68
C SER A 187 31.21 11.42 -2.04
N ASP A 188 30.24 12.31 -2.17
CA ASP A 188 29.54 12.58 -3.44
C ASP A 188 30.25 13.62 -4.33
N GLY A 189 31.31 14.26 -3.83
CA GLY A 189 32.10 15.28 -4.52
C GLY A 189 31.61 16.71 -4.28
N GLU A 190 30.55 16.89 -3.50
CA GLU A 190 29.92 18.16 -3.15
C GLU A 190 30.26 18.54 -1.71
N ILE A 191 30.17 19.83 -1.39
CA ILE A 191 30.33 20.31 -0.01
C ILE A 191 29.03 20.02 0.73
N ASP A 192 29.09 19.30 1.86
CA ASP A 192 27.92 18.80 2.59
C ASP A 192 26.93 19.93 2.95
N VAL A 193 27.43 21.01 3.59
CA VAL A 193 26.56 22.12 4.05
C VAL A 193 27.27 23.47 3.98
N VAL A 194 26.64 24.40 3.26
CA VAL A 194 26.96 25.84 3.31
C VAL A 194 25.69 26.63 3.62
N THR A 195 25.75 27.50 4.63
CA THR A 195 24.63 28.32 5.09
C THR A 195 24.95 29.81 4.95
N PHE A 196 24.15 30.53 4.16
CA PHE A 196 24.24 31.98 3.99
C PHE A 196 23.24 32.67 4.91
N LEU A 197 23.73 33.50 5.83
CA LEU A 197 22.91 34.27 6.76
C LEU A 197 22.82 35.72 6.28
N CYS A 198 21.66 36.12 5.78
CA CYS A 198 21.40 37.45 5.22
C CYS A 198 20.76 38.39 6.27
N THR A 199 21.24 39.62 6.39
CA THR A 199 20.61 40.66 7.22
C THR A 199 19.18 40.97 6.80
N GLY A 200 18.28 41.12 7.77
CA GLY A 200 16.96 41.67 7.56
C GLY A 200 15.84 40.71 7.93
N ALA A 201 14.64 41.24 8.12
CA ALA A 201 13.47 40.43 8.40
C ALA A 201 12.96 39.82 7.10
N THR A 202 12.49 38.58 7.17
CA THR A 202 11.79 37.96 6.05
C THR A 202 10.52 38.76 5.73
N VAL A 203 10.45 39.31 4.51
CA VAL A 203 9.32 40.13 4.04
C VAL A 203 8.80 39.58 2.74
N GLY A 204 7.51 39.27 2.71
CA GLY A 204 6.86 38.75 1.52
C GLY A 204 7.45 37.43 1.03
N SER A 205 7.11 37.12 -0.21
CA SER A 205 7.36 35.85 -0.87
C SER A 205 8.38 36.10 -1.98
N ASN A 206 9.67 36.15 -1.66
CA ASN A 206 10.77 36.50 -2.59
C ASN A 206 12.05 35.66 -2.34
N MET A 207 13.09 35.95 -3.12
CA MET A 207 14.44 35.33 -3.06
C MET A 207 15.04 35.23 -1.66
N LEU A 208 14.72 36.15 -0.75
CA LEU A 208 15.28 36.14 0.60
C LEU A 208 14.42 35.37 1.59
N TRP A 209 13.29 34.78 1.18
CA TRP A 209 12.57 33.82 2.01
C TRP A 209 13.51 32.66 2.37
N PRO A 210 13.56 32.18 3.63
CA PRO A 210 14.43 31.06 3.97
C PRO A 210 14.15 29.81 3.12
N HIS A 211 15.19 29.21 2.55
CA HIS A 211 15.09 28.00 1.73
C HIS A 211 16.46 27.31 1.57
N GLU A 212 16.42 26.03 1.19
CA GLU A 212 17.53 25.29 0.59
C GLU A 212 17.37 25.28 -0.94
N THR A 213 18.47 25.37 -1.68
CA THR A 213 18.46 25.14 -3.12
C THR A 213 19.83 24.78 -3.67
N ARG A 214 19.83 24.34 -4.95
CA ARG A 214 21.03 23.94 -5.67
C ARG A 214 21.65 25.11 -6.44
N PHE A 215 22.94 25.30 -6.21
CA PHE A 215 23.85 26.14 -6.98
C PHE A 215 24.34 25.43 -8.24
N PHE A 216 24.11 26.02 -9.41
CA PHE A 216 24.54 25.46 -10.69
C PHE A 216 25.86 26.06 -11.24
N GLY A 217 26.53 26.89 -10.44
CA GLY A 217 27.81 27.49 -10.83
C GLY A 217 29.02 26.57 -10.66
N ASP A 218 30.22 27.15 -10.77
CA ASP A 218 31.50 26.43 -10.84
C ASP A 218 32.39 26.63 -9.59
N SER A 219 31.87 27.26 -8.54
CA SER A 219 32.63 27.53 -7.33
C SER A 219 32.95 26.24 -6.56
N SER A 220 34.22 26.09 -6.17
CA SER A 220 34.74 24.90 -5.47
C SER A 220 35.89 25.28 -4.54
N ILE A 221 36.15 24.43 -3.54
CA ILE A 221 37.35 24.48 -2.69
C ILE A 221 37.84 23.06 -2.41
N ASN A 222 39.17 22.86 -2.40
CA ASN A 222 39.81 21.56 -2.13
C ASN A 222 39.25 20.40 -2.98
N GLY A 223 38.84 20.70 -4.22
CA GLY A 223 38.28 19.72 -5.16
C GLY A 223 36.80 19.37 -4.94
N LYS A 224 36.14 19.98 -3.95
CA LYS A 224 34.71 19.79 -3.64
C LYS A 224 33.89 20.98 -4.14
N LYS A 225 32.73 20.70 -4.75
CA LYS A 225 31.88 21.72 -5.36
C LYS A 225 30.89 22.30 -4.36
N LEU A 226 30.67 23.62 -4.40
CA LEU A 226 29.46 24.18 -3.82
C LEU A 226 28.27 23.66 -4.64
N ALA A 227 27.35 22.95 -4.01
CA ALA A 227 26.16 22.42 -4.69
C ALA A 227 24.90 22.88 -3.97
N THR A 228 24.47 22.23 -2.91
CA THR A 228 23.32 22.65 -2.11
C THR A 228 23.72 23.71 -1.08
N TYR A 229 22.86 24.68 -0.82
CA TYR A 229 23.08 25.69 0.21
C TYR A 229 21.78 26.13 0.86
N ASN A 230 21.89 26.56 2.13
CA ASN A 230 20.82 27.21 2.86
C ASN A 230 20.96 28.73 2.71
N LEU A 231 19.87 29.44 2.45
CA LEU A 231 19.79 30.89 2.57
C LEU A 231 18.79 31.23 3.67
N ILE A 232 19.23 31.93 4.72
CA ILE A 232 18.41 32.24 5.89
C ILE A 232 18.54 33.72 6.24
N ASN A 233 17.43 34.36 6.54
CA ASN A 233 17.45 35.72 7.07
C ASN A 233 17.67 35.77 8.59
N VAL A 234 18.50 36.71 9.04
CA VAL A 234 18.70 37.05 10.44
C VAL A 234 18.11 38.45 10.69
N GLY A 235 17.15 38.55 11.62
CA GLY A 235 16.23 39.68 11.75
C GLY A 235 16.87 41.08 11.94
N THR A 236 16.04 42.13 11.88
CA THR A 236 16.47 43.55 11.87
C THR A 236 16.67 44.21 13.24
N ASP A 237 16.21 43.57 14.33
CA ASP A 237 16.23 44.25 15.63
C ASP A 237 17.65 44.33 16.16
N GLU A 238 18.15 45.57 16.23
CA GLU A 238 19.50 45.98 16.58
C GLU A 238 20.10 45.28 17.82
N ASN A 239 19.29 44.69 18.71
CA ASN A 239 19.79 44.08 19.94
C ASN A 239 19.80 42.55 19.99
N ASN A 240 19.34 41.81 18.96
CA ASN A 240 19.22 40.34 19.08
C ASN A 240 19.11 39.59 17.74
N ILE A 241 20.11 39.73 16.88
CA ILE A 241 20.10 39.23 15.50
C ILE A 241 20.29 37.70 15.44
N PHE A 242 21.00 37.13 16.41
CA PHE A 242 21.14 35.68 16.64
C PHE A 242 20.26 35.21 17.80
N ASN A 243 19.00 35.68 17.85
CA ASN A 243 18.10 35.23 18.89
C ASN A 243 17.73 33.76 18.70
N LYS A 244 17.37 33.08 19.80
CA LYS A 244 16.99 31.67 19.81
C LYS A 244 15.78 31.33 18.92
N SER A 245 14.99 32.31 18.45
CA SER A 245 13.89 32.05 17.52
C SER A 245 14.38 31.76 16.09
N LEU A 246 15.63 32.12 15.76
CA LEU A 246 16.28 31.76 14.49
C LEU A 246 16.53 30.25 14.39
N ILE A 247 16.75 29.58 15.54
CA ILE A 247 17.24 28.19 15.53
C ILE A 247 16.27 27.24 14.84
N LYS A 248 14.97 27.45 14.98
CA LYS A 248 13.97 26.57 14.36
C LYS A 248 13.98 26.62 12.83
N VAL A 249 14.33 27.78 12.26
CA VAL A 249 14.49 27.97 10.81
C VAL A 249 15.81 27.33 10.39
N ALA A 250 16.89 27.59 11.12
CA ALA A 250 18.18 26.96 10.85
C ALA A 250 18.11 25.43 10.92
N ILE A 251 17.37 24.87 11.88
CA ILE A 251 17.11 23.43 11.99
C ILE A 251 16.34 22.94 10.76
N HIS A 252 15.23 23.61 10.40
CA HIS A 252 14.40 23.21 9.27
C HIS A 252 15.22 23.14 7.97
N GLU A 253 15.92 24.22 7.61
CA GLU A 253 16.73 24.25 6.38
C GLU A 253 17.88 23.24 6.44
N PHE A 254 18.53 23.10 7.60
CA PHE A 254 19.65 22.16 7.75
C PHE A 254 19.22 20.70 7.57
N LEU A 255 17.98 20.34 7.91
CA LEU A 255 17.48 18.97 7.72
C LEU A 255 17.32 18.59 6.25
N HIS A 256 17.22 19.55 5.32
CA HIS A 256 17.25 19.23 3.88
C HIS A 256 18.59 18.61 3.45
N ALA A 257 19.70 18.95 4.14
CA ALA A 257 21.00 18.27 3.92
C ALA A 257 20.95 16.76 4.27
N PHE A 258 20.00 16.36 5.13
CA PHE A 258 19.72 14.97 5.49
C PHE A 258 18.58 14.37 4.64
N ASN A 259 18.20 15.02 3.53
CA ASN A 259 17.10 14.65 2.64
C ASN A 259 15.70 14.67 3.27
N TYR A 260 15.50 15.40 4.38
CA TYR A 260 14.14 15.59 4.90
C TYR A 260 13.35 16.45 3.92
N PRO A 261 12.15 16.02 3.49
CA PRO A 261 11.30 16.82 2.61
C PRO A 261 10.41 17.76 3.42
N ASP A 262 9.89 18.77 2.75
CA ASP A 262 8.79 19.56 3.30
C ASP A 262 7.50 18.75 3.47
N LEU A 263 6.90 18.91 4.64
CA LEU A 263 5.67 18.22 5.03
C LEU A 263 4.44 19.15 5.03
N TYR A 264 4.60 20.41 4.63
CA TYR A 264 3.51 21.31 4.27
C TYR A 264 3.26 21.32 2.76
N ARG A 265 2.07 21.76 2.34
CA ARG A 265 1.64 21.76 0.93
C ARG A 265 1.98 23.11 0.28
N TYR A 266 2.51 23.10 -0.95
CA TYR A 266 2.83 24.34 -1.67
C TYR A 266 1.63 24.87 -2.46
N TYR A 267 0.90 23.96 -3.10
CA TYR A 267 -0.12 24.30 -4.11
C TYR A 267 -1.56 24.12 -3.62
N TYR A 268 -1.73 23.42 -2.50
CA TYR A 268 -3.03 23.05 -1.95
C TYR A 268 -3.18 23.64 -0.55
N ARG A 269 -4.42 23.97 -0.19
CA ARG A 269 -4.73 24.37 1.19
C ARG A 269 -4.72 23.16 2.13
N GLY A 270 -4.65 23.44 3.42
CA GLY A 270 -4.66 22.42 4.47
C GLY A 270 -3.30 22.22 5.11
N ASN A 271 -3.31 21.63 6.32
CA ASN A 271 -2.09 21.38 7.08
C ASN A 271 -2.00 19.89 7.45
N PRO A 272 -1.45 19.02 6.59
CA PRO A 272 -1.52 17.57 6.80
C PRO A 272 -0.76 17.10 8.05
N VAL A 273 0.31 17.79 8.47
CA VAL A 273 1.15 17.37 9.61
C VAL A 273 1.13 18.38 10.77
N GLY A 274 1.27 19.67 10.49
CA GLY A 274 1.20 20.73 11.50
C GLY A 274 2.38 20.79 12.46
N GLU A 275 2.12 21.20 13.70
CA GLU A 275 3.13 21.48 14.72
C GLU A 275 3.81 20.23 15.30
N TRP A 276 3.53 19.05 14.75
CA TRP A 276 4.07 17.77 15.22
C TRP A 276 5.39 17.38 14.55
N ASP A 277 5.79 18.10 13.48
CA ASP A 277 7.05 17.92 12.78
C ASP A 277 7.63 19.27 12.37
N VAL A 278 8.92 19.48 12.58
CA VAL A 278 9.63 20.73 12.23
C VAL A 278 9.59 21.01 10.72
N MET A 279 9.49 19.96 9.90
CA MET A 279 9.39 20.08 8.44
C MET A 279 8.00 20.50 7.95
N ALA A 280 7.01 20.66 8.85
CA ALA A 280 5.65 21.06 8.50
C ALA A 280 5.29 22.45 9.02
N ASN A 281 5.67 22.76 10.26
CA ASN A 281 5.46 24.07 10.89
C ASN A 281 6.48 24.21 12.02
N THR A 282 6.88 25.41 12.44
CA THR A 282 7.89 25.58 13.50
C THR A 282 7.42 26.51 14.61
N ASP A 283 7.36 25.99 15.85
CA ASP A 283 7.01 26.77 17.05
C ASP A 283 8.12 26.69 18.10
N GLY A 284 8.20 27.66 19.01
CA GLY A 284 9.26 27.72 20.03
C GLY A 284 10.68 27.69 19.47
N TYR A 285 11.49 26.74 19.96
CA TYR A 285 12.85 26.49 19.51
C TYR A 285 12.95 25.37 18.46
N GLY A 286 11.82 24.86 17.97
CA GLY A 286 11.75 23.74 17.05
C GLY A 286 11.51 22.41 17.76
N GLN A 287 10.54 21.64 17.27
CA GLN A 287 10.19 20.30 17.74
C GLN A 287 11.00 19.22 17.00
N LEU A 288 10.99 17.98 17.49
CA LEU A 288 11.60 16.85 16.78
C LEU A 288 10.75 16.44 15.57
N PRO A 289 11.32 15.88 14.49
CA PRO A 289 10.54 15.26 13.43
C PRO A 289 9.81 14.02 13.96
N LEU A 290 8.78 13.57 13.25
CA LEU A 290 8.08 12.32 13.54
C LEU A 290 9.06 11.13 13.59
N VAL A 291 8.78 10.10 14.40
CA VAL A 291 9.66 8.93 14.53
C VAL A 291 9.91 8.27 13.17
N TYR A 292 8.89 8.20 12.31
CA TYR A 292 9.05 7.70 10.95
C TYR A 292 10.11 8.47 10.15
N THR A 293 10.03 9.82 10.10
CA THR A 293 10.97 10.64 9.31
C THR A 293 12.36 10.65 9.94
N ARG A 294 12.45 10.70 11.28
CA ARG A 294 13.69 10.48 12.04
C ARG A 294 14.39 9.19 11.65
N ASN A 295 13.68 8.07 11.70
CA ASN A 295 14.27 6.78 11.39
C ASN A 295 14.63 6.63 9.91
N PHE A 296 13.74 7.06 9.01
CA PHE A 296 13.89 6.84 7.57
C PHE A 296 15.02 7.68 6.96
N TYR A 297 15.04 9.00 7.21
CA TYR A 297 16.01 9.90 6.57
C TYR A 297 17.38 9.91 7.24
N SER A 298 17.43 9.67 8.56
CA SER A 298 18.70 9.62 9.31
C SER A 298 19.26 8.20 9.51
N GLY A 299 18.59 7.15 9.02
CA GLY A 299 19.12 5.77 9.08
C GLY A 299 19.33 5.19 10.48
N LEU A 300 18.59 5.68 11.49
CA LEU A 300 18.91 5.47 12.92
C LEU A 300 18.62 4.07 13.46
N ASN A 301 17.87 3.24 12.71
CA ASN A 301 17.40 1.92 13.14
C ASN A 301 16.72 1.96 14.53
N MET A 302 15.82 2.93 14.71
CA MET A 302 15.01 3.09 15.92
C MET A 302 14.11 1.87 16.13
N ASN A 303 13.87 1.51 17.38
CA ASN A 303 12.97 0.40 17.69
C ASN A 303 11.49 0.79 17.44
N ILE A 304 11.01 0.39 16.26
CA ILE A 304 9.63 0.55 15.78
C ILE A 304 9.05 -0.85 15.61
N GLU A 305 8.13 -1.24 16.49
CA GLU A 305 7.50 -2.56 16.46
C GLU A 305 6.26 -2.57 15.57
N GLU A 306 5.90 -3.74 15.04
CA GLU A 306 4.70 -3.91 14.22
C GLU A 306 3.52 -4.45 15.06
N ILE A 307 2.34 -3.86 14.87
CA ILE A 307 1.08 -4.33 15.40
C ILE A 307 0.28 -4.93 14.25
N SER A 308 -0.11 -6.20 14.40
CA SER A 308 -0.88 -6.94 13.40
C SER A 308 -2.09 -7.70 13.99
N SER A 309 -2.39 -7.50 15.28
CA SER A 309 -3.53 -8.15 15.96
C SER A 309 -4.13 -7.27 17.04
N ASP A 310 -5.38 -7.57 17.41
CA ASP A 310 -6.03 -6.96 18.56
C ASP A 310 -5.17 -7.10 19.82
N GLY A 311 -5.11 -6.06 20.65
CA GLY A 311 -4.32 -6.12 21.87
C GLY A 311 -4.16 -4.78 22.57
N THR A 312 -3.54 -4.83 23.75
CA THR A 312 -3.10 -3.65 24.49
C THR A 312 -1.59 -3.52 24.34
N TYR A 313 -1.14 -2.34 23.94
CA TYR A 313 0.23 -2.01 23.63
C TYR A 313 0.69 -0.83 24.50
N THR A 314 1.98 -0.78 24.80
CA THR A 314 2.60 0.31 25.56
C THR A 314 3.79 0.83 24.76
N VAL A 315 3.85 2.14 24.55
CA VAL A 315 4.94 2.81 23.84
C VAL A 315 5.59 3.83 24.77
N LYS A 316 6.91 3.96 24.70
CA LYS A 316 7.66 5.00 25.41
C LYS A 316 7.63 6.31 24.63
N SER A 317 7.91 7.41 25.32
CA SER A 317 8.03 8.73 24.71
C SER A 317 9.06 8.69 23.57
N SER A 318 8.75 9.31 22.43
CA SER A 318 9.68 9.43 21.29
C SER A 318 10.92 10.29 21.60
N GLN A 319 10.90 10.98 22.75
CA GLN A 319 12.03 11.70 23.33
C GLN A 319 12.93 10.81 24.19
N SER A 320 12.74 9.49 24.21
CA SER A 320 13.66 8.58 24.93
C SER A 320 15.07 8.76 24.39
N SER A 321 16.04 8.85 25.31
CA SER A 321 17.48 8.89 24.98
C SER A 321 18.06 7.52 24.63
N ASN A 322 17.28 6.44 24.78
CA ASN A 322 17.68 5.08 24.41
C ASN A 322 16.94 4.66 23.13
N LYS A 323 17.65 4.60 22.00
CA LYS A 323 17.06 4.21 20.70
C LYS A 323 16.48 2.79 20.63
N ASN A 324 16.83 1.92 21.60
CA ASN A 324 16.30 0.57 21.70
C ASN A 324 14.95 0.48 22.42
N ASP A 325 14.48 1.57 23.04
CA ASP A 325 13.13 1.64 23.58
C ASP A 325 12.10 1.61 22.45
N ILE A 326 10.96 0.93 22.65
CA ILE A 326 9.85 0.96 21.68
C ILE A 326 9.25 2.37 21.70
N VAL A 327 9.60 3.18 20.70
CA VAL A 327 9.25 4.61 20.60
C VAL A 327 8.13 4.90 19.61
N ALA A 328 7.79 3.93 18.77
CA ALA A 328 6.61 3.97 17.92
C ALA A 328 6.15 2.55 17.56
N PHE A 329 4.90 2.45 17.11
CA PHE A 329 4.37 1.25 16.47
C PHE A 329 3.94 1.54 15.03
N LYS A 330 4.20 0.59 14.13
CA LYS A 330 3.61 0.50 12.80
C LYS A 330 2.38 -0.40 12.86
N ILE A 331 1.22 0.10 12.47
CA ILE A 331 -0.04 -0.64 12.36
C ILE A 331 -0.37 -0.80 10.88
N LYS A 332 -0.26 -2.02 10.35
CA LYS A 332 -0.61 -2.31 8.96
C LYS A 332 -2.12 -2.23 8.73
N SER A 333 -2.54 -1.65 7.62
CA SER A 333 -3.94 -1.74 7.20
C SER A 333 -4.17 -3.09 6.50
N PRO A 334 -5.19 -3.88 6.86
CA PRO A 334 -5.54 -5.09 6.10
C PRO A 334 -6.12 -4.76 4.71
N LEU A 335 -6.37 -3.48 4.42
CA LEU A 335 -6.99 -2.99 3.19
C LEU A 335 -5.99 -2.33 2.23
N SER A 336 -4.70 -2.20 2.62
CA SER A 336 -3.68 -1.60 1.77
C SER A 336 -2.29 -2.16 2.07
N GLU A 337 -1.58 -2.56 1.02
CA GLU A 337 -0.17 -2.97 1.10
C GLU A 337 0.79 -1.77 1.16
N LYS A 338 0.33 -0.57 0.78
CA LYS A 338 1.16 0.63 0.62
C LYS A 338 0.82 1.75 1.59
N GLU A 339 -0.21 1.58 2.40
CA GLU A 339 -0.61 2.55 3.42
C GLU A 339 -0.72 1.88 4.78
N TYR A 340 -0.17 2.54 5.79
CA TYR A 340 -0.20 2.07 7.16
C TYR A 340 -0.23 3.25 8.12
N PHE A 341 -0.53 2.95 9.38
CA PHE A 341 -0.60 3.95 10.44
C PHE A 341 0.60 3.82 11.37
N MET A 342 1.13 4.95 11.79
CA MET A 342 2.16 5.06 12.80
C MET A 342 1.54 5.63 14.07
N VAL A 343 1.95 5.09 15.22
CA VAL A 343 1.53 5.55 16.54
C VAL A 343 2.76 5.84 17.38
N GLU A 344 2.91 7.07 17.86
CA GLU A 344 4.02 7.46 18.74
C GLU A 344 3.53 8.31 19.91
N PHE A 345 4.23 8.26 21.03
CA PHE A 345 3.93 9.07 22.21
C PHE A 345 4.80 10.32 22.24
N ARG A 346 4.18 11.50 22.16
CA ARG A 346 4.85 12.80 22.28
C ARG A 346 4.52 13.46 23.61
N LYS A 347 5.53 14.09 24.22
CA LYS A 347 5.36 14.87 25.46
C LYS A 347 5.66 16.34 25.21
N LYS A 348 4.81 17.21 25.72
CA LYS A 348 5.09 18.65 25.76
C LYS A 348 6.12 18.96 26.85
N SER A 349 7.39 18.65 26.58
CA SER A 349 8.51 18.77 27.53
C SER A 349 9.85 18.74 26.80
N GLY A 350 10.95 18.94 27.55
CA GLY A 350 12.31 18.92 27.02
C GLY A 350 12.67 20.18 26.23
N ASN A 351 13.83 20.19 25.60
CA ASN A 351 14.31 21.36 24.84
C ASN A 351 13.46 21.58 23.57
N TRP A 352 13.16 20.51 22.83
CA TRP A 352 12.59 20.58 21.48
C TRP A 352 11.05 20.56 21.45
N ASP A 353 10.44 19.58 22.10
CA ASP A 353 8.98 19.39 22.08
C ASP A 353 8.24 20.25 23.15
N SER A 354 8.90 21.23 23.76
CA SER A 354 8.33 22.09 24.82
C SER A 354 7.11 22.90 24.39
N THR A 355 6.98 23.19 23.08
CA THR A 355 5.90 24.01 22.52
C THR A 355 4.78 23.19 21.89
N LEU A 356 4.86 21.85 21.92
CA LEU A 356 3.81 21.00 21.38
C LEU A 356 2.42 21.36 21.95
N PRO A 357 1.35 21.15 21.19
CA PRO A 357 -0.01 21.46 21.64
C PRO A 357 -0.41 20.77 22.96
N GLY A 358 0.10 19.56 23.21
CA GLY A 358 -0.12 18.78 24.42
C GLY A 358 0.69 17.49 24.44
N SER A 359 0.57 16.72 25.53
CA SER A 359 1.18 15.40 25.67
C SER A 359 0.16 14.29 25.40
N GLY A 360 0.55 13.31 24.58
CA GLY A 360 -0.29 12.16 24.26
C GLY A 360 0.20 11.37 23.05
N LEU A 361 -0.54 10.31 22.72
CA LEU A 361 -0.36 9.58 21.48
C LEU A 361 -0.76 10.45 20.30
N ILE A 362 0.05 10.44 19.24
CA ILE A 362 -0.35 10.92 17.92
C ILE A 362 -0.40 9.73 16.96
N VAL A 363 -1.33 9.81 16.02
CA VAL A 363 -1.54 8.77 15.00
C VAL A 363 -1.45 9.44 13.64
N TYR A 364 -0.63 8.89 12.75
CA TYR A 364 -0.46 9.43 11.40
C TYR A 364 -0.37 8.31 10.36
N ARG A 365 -0.82 8.61 9.14
CA ARG A 365 -0.73 7.71 7.99
C ARG A 365 0.59 7.95 7.26
N ILE A 366 1.20 6.87 6.78
CA ILE A 366 2.22 6.90 5.73
C ILE A 366 1.61 6.32 4.44
N ASN A 367 1.78 7.02 3.32
CA ASN A 367 1.33 6.59 2.00
C ASN A 367 2.52 6.39 1.04
N GLU A 368 2.91 5.13 0.83
CA GLU A 368 4.01 4.76 -0.06
C GLU A 368 3.67 4.88 -1.56
N ASN A 369 2.44 5.28 -1.92
CA ASN A 369 2.14 5.71 -3.30
C ASN A 369 2.69 7.11 -3.61
N VAL A 370 3.05 7.88 -2.59
CA VAL A 370 3.67 9.20 -2.73
C VAL A 370 5.17 9.04 -2.59
N ASN A 371 5.94 9.68 -3.48
CA ASN A 371 7.39 9.69 -3.37
C ASN A 371 7.78 10.37 -2.04
N ALA A 372 8.39 9.60 -1.14
CA ALA A 372 8.78 10.08 0.18
C ALA A 372 9.68 11.32 0.11
N TYR A 373 10.60 11.40 -0.85
CA TYR A 373 11.49 12.56 -1.03
C TYR A 373 10.79 13.80 -1.58
N LEU A 374 9.55 13.67 -2.07
CA LEU A 374 8.70 14.82 -2.38
C LEU A 374 7.89 15.28 -1.16
N GLY A 375 7.77 14.47 -0.10
CA GLY A 375 6.98 14.78 1.09
C GLY A 375 5.54 15.11 0.73
N ASN A 376 5.02 16.22 1.27
CA ASN A 376 3.65 16.68 1.04
C ASN A 376 3.56 17.89 0.10
N ARG A 377 4.68 18.35 -0.47
CA ARG A 377 4.73 19.63 -1.20
C ARG A 377 3.79 19.70 -2.40
N ASN A 378 3.62 18.57 -3.10
CA ASN A 378 2.70 18.42 -4.24
C ASN A 378 1.21 18.42 -3.83
N GLY A 379 0.90 18.35 -2.54
CA GLY A 379 -0.46 18.26 -2.03
C GLY A 379 -1.03 16.85 -2.07
N TYR A 380 -2.36 16.75 -2.17
CA TYR A 380 -3.07 15.48 -2.07
C TYR A 380 -2.82 14.58 -3.30
N PRO A 381 -2.57 13.26 -3.11
CA PRO A 381 -2.48 12.56 -1.83
C PRO A 381 -1.20 12.90 -1.05
N ASP A 382 -1.32 13.10 0.27
CA ASP A 382 -0.18 13.37 1.15
C ASP A 382 0.62 12.09 1.42
N HIS A 383 1.96 12.22 1.47
CA HIS A 383 2.86 11.18 1.96
C HIS A 383 2.62 10.91 3.45
N ILE A 384 2.54 11.97 4.27
CA ILE A 384 2.29 11.88 5.70
C ILE A 384 1.06 12.69 6.09
N TYR A 385 0.16 12.08 6.85
CA TYR A 385 -1.06 12.73 7.34
C TYR A 385 -1.30 12.45 8.84
N VAL A 386 -1.31 13.48 9.68
CA VAL A 386 -1.59 13.37 11.12
C VAL A 386 -3.09 13.42 11.38
N PHE A 387 -3.68 12.40 12.02
CA PHE A 387 -5.12 12.35 12.24
C PHE A 387 -5.59 13.23 13.41
N ARG A 388 -6.67 13.97 13.19
CA ARG A 388 -7.27 14.92 14.15
C ARG A 388 -8.79 15.01 14.00
N ASN A 389 -9.42 15.76 14.89
CA ASN A 389 -10.84 16.09 14.80
C ASN A 389 -11.08 17.25 13.82
N GLY A 390 -12.26 17.27 13.19
CA GLY A 390 -12.74 18.40 12.38
C GLY A 390 -12.28 18.40 10.93
N ASP A 391 -11.69 17.28 10.46
CA ASP A 391 -11.51 17.07 9.03
C ASP A 391 -12.87 16.84 8.37
N ILE A 392 -13.16 17.57 7.29
CA ILE A 392 -14.46 17.50 6.60
C ILE A 392 -14.44 16.53 5.41
N ASN A 393 -13.24 16.19 4.91
CA ASN A 393 -13.00 15.16 3.89
C ASN A 393 -11.55 14.65 3.96
N ASN A 394 -11.23 13.63 3.17
CA ASN A 394 -9.91 12.98 3.08
C ASN A 394 -8.84 13.79 2.30
N THR A 395 -9.23 14.88 1.63
CA THR A 395 -8.34 15.67 0.74
C THR A 395 -7.82 16.96 1.36
N TYR A 396 -8.62 17.64 2.18
CA TYR A 396 -8.37 19.04 2.54
C TYR A 396 -7.51 19.23 3.77
N ALA A 397 -7.34 18.21 4.61
CA ALA A 397 -6.58 18.35 5.84
C ALA A 397 -7.09 19.56 6.69
N SER A 398 -8.41 19.70 6.82
CA SER A 398 -9.09 20.92 7.33
C SER A 398 -9.16 21.04 8.85
N GLY A 399 -8.97 19.93 9.56
CA GLY A 399 -9.02 19.83 11.01
C GLY A 399 -7.83 20.53 11.68
N ASN A 400 -8.03 20.90 12.95
CA ASN A 400 -6.99 21.58 13.73
C ASN A 400 -5.97 20.55 14.26
N THR A 401 -4.78 20.52 13.64
CA THR A 401 -3.65 19.66 14.03
C THR A 401 -3.27 19.78 15.49
N ARG A 402 -3.52 20.94 16.13
CA ARG A 402 -3.27 21.15 17.56
C ARG A 402 -4.12 20.26 18.48
N THR A 403 -5.13 19.57 17.95
CA THR A 403 -6.00 18.65 18.69
C THR A 403 -5.69 17.16 18.41
N ALA A 404 -4.61 16.86 17.69
CA ALA A 404 -4.30 15.52 17.21
C ALA A 404 -3.85 14.52 18.30
N PHE A 405 -3.51 14.98 19.50
CA PHE A 405 -3.04 14.11 20.58
C PHE A 405 -4.18 13.38 21.30
N LEU A 406 -3.89 12.18 21.78
CA LEU A 406 -4.78 11.35 22.58
C LEU A 406 -4.16 11.05 23.94
N SER A 407 -4.90 11.26 25.00
CA SER A 407 -4.53 10.93 26.39
C SER A 407 -5.72 11.08 27.31
N GLN A 408 -5.66 10.45 28.48
CA GLN A 408 -6.65 10.69 29.55
C GLN A 408 -6.75 12.17 29.91
N GLU A 409 -5.63 12.91 29.93
CA GLU A 409 -5.59 14.34 30.24
C GLU A 409 -6.24 15.21 29.16
N SER A 410 -6.16 14.81 27.89
CA SER A 410 -6.80 15.52 26.78
C SER A 410 -8.31 15.30 26.71
N GLY A 411 -8.83 14.24 27.37
CA GLY A 411 -10.19 13.74 27.20
C GLY A 411 -10.46 13.00 25.89
N ARG A 412 -9.50 13.00 24.94
CA ARG A 412 -9.56 12.24 23.70
C ARG A 412 -8.79 10.93 23.88
N THR A 413 -9.52 9.85 24.12
CA THR A 413 -8.93 8.52 24.41
C THR A 413 -9.21 7.47 23.34
N SER A 414 -9.77 7.89 22.19
CA SER A 414 -10.02 7.01 21.05
C SER A 414 -10.01 7.72 19.69
N ILE A 415 -9.67 6.97 18.66
CA ILE A 415 -9.70 7.35 17.24
C ILE A 415 -9.93 6.09 16.38
N GLY A 416 -10.56 6.25 15.22
CA GLY A 416 -10.89 5.14 14.33
C GLY A 416 -12.36 4.74 14.39
N SER A 417 -12.76 3.89 13.45
CA SER A 417 -14.09 3.32 13.37
C SER A 417 -13.98 1.93 12.77
N ASN A 418 -14.78 0.98 13.27
CA ASN A 418 -14.80 -0.40 12.79
C ASN A 418 -15.78 -0.63 11.62
N ASP A 419 -16.49 0.41 11.18
CA ASP A 419 -17.43 0.33 10.07
C ASP A 419 -16.71 0.49 8.73
N LEU A 420 -16.37 -0.63 8.10
CA LEU A 420 -15.73 -0.67 6.77
C LEU A 420 -16.61 -0.12 5.64
N ASN A 421 -17.93 -0.07 5.83
CA ASN A 421 -18.87 0.42 4.82
C ASN A 421 -19.12 1.91 4.91
N SER A 422 -18.68 2.54 6.00
CA SER A 422 -18.69 3.99 6.10
C SER A 422 -17.67 4.60 5.14
N GLY A 423 -18.10 5.63 4.40
CA GLY A 423 -17.17 6.51 3.70
C GLY A 423 -16.31 7.30 4.68
N PHE A 424 -15.78 8.44 4.26
CA PHE A 424 -15.00 9.31 5.14
C PHE A 424 -15.80 9.70 6.41
N ILE A 425 -15.23 9.41 7.58
CA ILE A 425 -15.72 9.86 8.88
C ILE A 425 -14.63 10.71 9.56
N SER A 426 -14.96 11.91 10.02
CA SER A 426 -14.04 12.72 10.85
C SER A 426 -13.61 11.92 12.10
N ASN A 427 -12.33 11.96 12.46
CA ASN A 427 -11.75 11.16 13.56
C ASN A 427 -11.76 9.64 13.32
N SER A 428 -11.93 9.17 12.07
CA SER A 428 -11.61 7.80 11.67
C SER A 428 -10.19 7.70 11.12
N LEU A 429 -9.64 6.48 11.10
CA LEU A 429 -8.38 6.17 10.43
C LEU A 429 -8.71 5.75 8.99
N PHE A 430 -8.52 6.64 8.03
CA PHE A 430 -8.88 6.44 6.63
C PHE A 430 -7.65 6.35 5.72
N LEU A 431 -7.79 5.57 4.64
CA LEU A 431 -6.84 5.47 3.54
C LEU A 431 -6.95 6.68 2.59
N ASP A 432 -5.98 6.90 1.71
CA ASP A 432 -5.97 8.07 0.82
C ASP A 432 -7.24 8.22 0.00
N ASN A 433 -7.80 7.11 -0.49
CA ASN A 433 -9.06 7.03 -1.23
C ASN A 433 -10.31 7.35 -0.38
N GLY A 434 -10.15 7.62 0.92
CA GLY A 434 -11.23 7.95 1.86
C GLY A 434 -11.91 6.74 2.49
N GLN A 435 -11.50 5.51 2.15
CA GLN A 435 -11.98 4.28 2.75
C GLN A 435 -11.57 4.22 4.23
N ASN A 436 -12.52 3.92 5.10
CA ASN A 436 -12.25 3.66 6.50
C ASN A 436 -11.43 2.36 6.64
N SER A 437 -10.33 2.40 7.39
CA SER A 437 -9.46 1.23 7.61
C SER A 437 -10.09 0.16 8.49
N GLY A 438 -11.14 0.48 9.24
CA GLY A 438 -11.74 -0.43 10.22
C GLY A 438 -10.95 -0.56 11.51
N ILE A 439 -9.77 0.07 11.60
CA ILE A 439 -8.90 0.03 12.77
C ILE A 439 -9.39 1.04 13.80
N VAL A 440 -9.42 0.62 15.06
CA VAL A 440 -9.79 1.46 16.21
C VAL A 440 -8.64 1.44 17.22
N ILE A 441 -8.17 2.63 17.58
CA ILE A 441 -7.29 2.85 18.73
C ILE A 441 -8.14 3.41 19.86
N SER A 442 -8.13 2.78 21.02
CA SER A 442 -8.98 3.14 22.15
C SER A 442 -8.27 2.96 23.48
N GLU A 443 -8.96 3.30 24.58
CA GLU A 443 -8.46 3.11 25.94
C GLU A 443 -7.06 3.75 26.15
N VAL A 444 -6.79 4.87 25.47
CA VAL A 444 -5.50 5.57 25.59
C VAL A 444 -5.32 6.09 27.00
N GLY A 445 -4.19 5.72 27.61
CA GLY A 445 -3.84 5.97 29.01
C GLY A 445 -3.38 7.40 29.31
N SER A 446 -2.80 7.58 30.50
CA SER A 446 -2.27 8.87 30.97
C SER A 446 -0.94 9.22 30.29
N ALA A 447 -0.79 10.48 29.89
CA ALA A 447 0.44 11.03 29.32
C ALA A 447 1.40 11.63 30.38
N LYS A 448 1.14 11.43 31.68
CA LYS A 448 2.00 11.95 32.76
C LYS A 448 3.33 11.22 32.87
N GLY A 449 3.34 9.92 32.58
CA GLY A 449 4.52 9.06 32.61
C GLY A 449 5.45 9.28 31.41
N ASN A 450 6.46 8.41 31.28
CA ASN A 450 7.33 8.34 30.10
C ASN A 450 6.92 7.23 29.12
N GLU A 451 5.82 6.56 29.41
CA GLU A 451 5.17 5.57 28.58
C GLU A 451 3.66 5.79 28.61
N ILE A 452 2.97 5.32 27.58
CA ILE A 452 1.51 5.39 27.47
C ILE A 452 1.00 4.08 26.87
N SER A 453 -0.08 3.55 27.45
CA SER A 453 -0.74 2.35 26.95
C SER A 453 -1.98 2.69 26.14
N PHE A 454 -2.31 1.85 25.17
CA PHE A 454 -3.48 1.97 24.32
C PHE A 454 -3.90 0.60 23.80
N LYS A 455 -5.15 0.49 23.38
CA LYS A 455 -5.69 -0.72 22.75
C LYS A 455 -5.83 -0.51 21.26
N VAL A 456 -5.49 -1.52 20.48
CA VAL A 456 -5.75 -1.58 19.04
C VAL A 456 -6.75 -2.70 18.78
N ALA A 457 -7.74 -2.42 17.96
CA ALA A 457 -8.64 -3.41 17.38
C ALA A 457 -8.62 -3.26 15.85
N PHE A 458 -8.46 -4.37 15.15
CA PHE A 458 -8.51 -4.44 13.70
C PHE A 458 -9.96 -4.60 13.24
N PRO A 459 -10.27 -4.28 11.96
CA PRO A 459 -11.55 -4.71 11.41
C PRO A 459 -11.65 -6.21 11.59
N LYS A 460 -12.70 -6.64 12.28
CA LYS A 460 -13.10 -8.04 12.20
C LYS A 460 -13.53 -8.22 10.75
N GLU A 461 -12.93 -9.18 10.04
CA GLU A 461 -13.48 -9.61 8.77
C GLU A 461 -14.97 -9.79 8.99
N ASN A 462 -15.77 -9.08 8.19
CA ASN A 462 -17.19 -9.30 8.20
C ASN A 462 -17.35 -10.69 7.60
N ASN A 463 -17.39 -11.72 8.45
CA ASN A 463 -17.65 -13.11 8.07
C ASN A 463 -19.06 -13.30 7.50
N GLU A 464 -19.77 -12.20 7.18
CA GLU A 464 -20.96 -12.28 6.35
C GLU A 464 -20.55 -12.88 5.00
N VAL A 465 -20.89 -14.15 4.84
CA VAL A 465 -20.81 -14.87 3.58
C VAL A 465 -21.45 -14.00 2.50
N LYS A 466 -20.69 -13.64 1.47
CA LYS A 466 -21.19 -12.83 0.37
C LYS A 466 -22.12 -13.69 -0.48
N PHE A 467 -23.30 -13.17 -0.84
CA PHE A 467 -24.23 -13.87 -1.73
C PHE A 467 -24.29 -13.17 -3.08
N THR A 468 -23.89 -13.87 -4.13
CA THR A 468 -23.95 -13.37 -5.52
C THR A 468 -24.66 -14.36 -6.43
N SER A 469 -24.99 -13.91 -7.63
CA SER A 469 -25.60 -14.75 -8.65
C SER A 469 -24.99 -14.47 -10.02
N ILE A 470 -24.74 -15.54 -10.77
CA ILE A 470 -24.29 -15.52 -12.15
C ILE A 470 -25.37 -16.21 -12.97
N ILE A 471 -26.28 -15.40 -13.51
CA ILE A 471 -27.47 -15.87 -14.22
C ILE A 471 -27.48 -15.26 -15.62
N GLY A 472 -27.43 -16.15 -16.60
CA GLY A 472 -27.68 -15.82 -18.00
C GLY A 472 -29.17 -15.83 -18.34
N VAL A 473 -29.51 -15.24 -19.48
CA VAL A 473 -30.85 -15.41 -20.07
C VAL A 473 -31.13 -16.87 -20.43
N ASP A 474 -30.08 -17.63 -20.73
CA ASP A 474 -30.08 -19.07 -20.92
C ASP A 474 -28.75 -19.70 -20.45
N ARG A 475 -28.53 -20.98 -20.79
CA ARG A 475 -27.31 -21.73 -20.44
C ARG A 475 -26.05 -21.20 -21.15
N TYR A 476 -26.19 -20.70 -22.37
CA TYR A 476 -25.06 -20.20 -23.16
C TYR A 476 -24.57 -18.86 -22.58
N ASP A 477 -25.49 -17.96 -22.25
CA ASP A 477 -25.18 -16.71 -21.55
C ASP A 477 -24.65 -16.97 -20.13
N THR A 478 -25.17 -17.97 -19.40
CA THR A 478 -24.67 -18.34 -18.07
C THR A 478 -23.21 -18.81 -18.14
N ALA A 479 -22.87 -19.67 -19.11
CA ALA A 479 -21.49 -20.11 -19.33
C ALA A 479 -20.56 -18.95 -19.74
N ALA A 480 -21.03 -18.03 -20.59
CA ALA A 480 -20.28 -16.84 -20.96
C ALA A 480 -20.03 -15.90 -19.76
N LYS A 481 -21.04 -15.67 -18.92
CA LYS A 481 -20.90 -14.86 -17.70
C LYS A 481 -19.96 -15.50 -16.69
N LEU A 482 -20.07 -16.80 -16.46
CA LEU A 482 -19.11 -17.57 -15.65
C LEU A 482 -17.68 -17.37 -16.16
N SER A 483 -17.48 -17.48 -17.47
CA SER A 483 -16.18 -17.24 -18.09
C SER A 483 -15.68 -15.81 -17.82
N SER A 484 -16.49 -14.79 -18.12
CA SER A 484 -16.12 -13.39 -17.90
C SER A 484 -15.85 -13.02 -16.44
N SER A 485 -16.47 -13.73 -15.49
CA SER A 485 -16.27 -13.50 -14.06
C SER A 485 -14.90 -13.95 -13.56
N ASN A 486 -14.23 -14.85 -14.29
CA ASN A 486 -13.01 -15.50 -13.82
C ASN A 486 -11.82 -15.42 -14.79
N PHE A 487 -12.07 -15.15 -16.08
CA PHE A 487 -11.05 -15.11 -17.12
C PHE A 487 -11.06 -13.75 -17.80
N THR A 488 -10.00 -12.95 -17.60
CA THR A 488 -9.82 -11.70 -18.36
C THR A 488 -9.48 -12.00 -19.82
N SER A 489 -8.67 -13.04 -20.06
CA SER A 489 -8.33 -13.60 -21.38
C SER A 489 -8.10 -15.11 -21.26
N SER A 490 -8.19 -15.84 -22.38
CA SER A 490 -7.77 -17.24 -22.46
C SER A 490 -7.46 -17.64 -23.90
N ASP A 491 -6.29 -18.24 -24.13
CA ASP A 491 -5.86 -18.70 -25.46
C ASP A 491 -6.70 -19.89 -25.96
N THR A 492 -7.22 -20.70 -25.02
CA THR A 492 -7.98 -21.93 -25.30
C THR A 492 -9.38 -21.84 -24.70
N VAL A 493 -10.38 -22.28 -25.46
CA VAL A 493 -11.73 -22.53 -24.94
C VAL A 493 -12.09 -24.00 -25.05
N VAL A 494 -12.84 -24.52 -24.08
CA VAL A 494 -13.40 -25.88 -24.15
C VAL A 494 -14.86 -25.77 -24.54
N LEU A 495 -15.28 -26.50 -25.56
CA LEU A 495 -16.63 -26.44 -26.12
C LEU A 495 -17.37 -27.74 -25.88
N VAL A 496 -18.55 -27.64 -25.29
CA VAL A 496 -19.45 -28.76 -25.01
C VAL A 496 -20.82 -28.46 -25.61
N ASN A 497 -21.53 -29.49 -26.08
CA ASN A 497 -22.91 -29.32 -26.51
C ASN A 497 -23.81 -29.00 -25.29
N GLY A 498 -24.44 -27.82 -25.29
CA GLY A 498 -25.30 -27.34 -24.22
C GLY A 498 -26.54 -28.20 -23.98
N LEU A 499 -26.97 -29.01 -24.95
CA LEU A 499 -28.14 -29.90 -24.89
C LEU A 499 -27.79 -31.38 -24.67
N ALA A 500 -26.49 -31.74 -24.70
CA ALA A 500 -26.01 -33.10 -24.55
C ALA A 500 -24.78 -33.16 -23.64
N ILE A 501 -25.03 -33.18 -22.32
CA ILE A 501 -24.00 -33.03 -21.28
C ILE A 501 -23.03 -34.22 -21.17
N ALA A 502 -23.42 -35.41 -21.64
CA ALA A 502 -22.71 -36.67 -21.42
C ALA A 502 -21.21 -36.60 -21.77
N ASP A 503 -20.88 -35.99 -22.91
CA ASP A 503 -19.49 -35.84 -23.38
C ASP A 503 -18.71 -34.78 -22.58
N GLY A 504 -19.40 -33.87 -21.91
CA GLY A 504 -18.80 -32.83 -21.07
C GLY A 504 -18.44 -33.30 -19.67
N LEU A 505 -19.04 -34.38 -19.15
CA LEU A 505 -18.91 -34.78 -17.74
C LEU A 505 -17.45 -34.99 -17.28
N ALA A 506 -16.56 -35.34 -18.21
CA ALA A 506 -15.15 -35.60 -17.95
C ALA A 506 -14.20 -34.44 -18.28
N VAL A 507 -14.71 -33.29 -18.75
CA VAL A 507 -13.85 -32.25 -19.34
C VAL A 507 -13.29 -31.25 -18.32
N THR A 508 -13.90 -31.14 -17.13
CA THR A 508 -13.47 -30.17 -16.10
C THR A 508 -11.98 -30.27 -15.75
N PRO A 509 -11.38 -31.47 -15.55
CA PRO A 509 -9.94 -31.57 -15.27
C PRO A 509 -9.04 -31.01 -16.36
N LEU A 510 -9.40 -31.25 -17.62
CA LEU A 510 -8.68 -30.71 -18.77
C LEU A 510 -8.83 -29.17 -18.83
N ALA A 511 -10.06 -28.67 -18.76
CA ALA A 511 -10.36 -27.25 -18.78
C ALA A 511 -9.64 -26.49 -17.65
N THR A 512 -9.61 -27.06 -16.45
CA THR A 512 -8.92 -26.49 -15.28
C THR A 512 -7.42 -26.39 -15.51
N TYR A 513 -6.78 -27.45 -15.99
CA TYR A 513 -5.34 -27.45 -16.26
C TYR A 513 -4.95 -26.40 -17.30
N LEU A 514 -5.74 -26.30 -18.37
CA LEU A 514 -5.53 -25.33 -19.44
C LEU A 514 -5.89 -23.88 -19.04
N LYS A 515 -6.45 -23.68 -17.83
CA LYS A 515 -7.04 -22.39 -17.41
C LYS A 515 -8.01 -21.85 -18.47
N ALA A 516 -8.83 -22.76 -18.99
CA ALA A 516 -9.78 -22.51 -20.06
C ALA A 516 -11.22 -22.58 -19.52
N PRO A 517 -12.11 -21.66 -19.93
CA PRO A 517 -13.52 -21.78 -19.63
C PRO A 517 -14.15 -22.92 -20.45
N ILE A 518 -15.21 -23.52 -19.88
CA ILE A 518 -16.15 -24.35 -20.64
C ILE A 518 -17.23 -23.41 -21.17
N LEU A 519 -17.35 -23.33 -22.49
CA LEU A 519 -18.43 -22.63 -23.18
C LEU A 519 -19.33 -23.65 -23.89
N LEU A 520 -20.58 -23.25 -24.11
CA LEU A 520 -21.60 -24.13 -24.63
C LEU A 520 -21.90 -23.80 -26.10
N VAL A 521 -22.11 -24.85 -26.90
CA VAL A 521 -22.51 -24.76 -28.31
C VAL A 521 -23.75 -25.61 -28.57
N GLU A 522 -24.38 -25.41 -29.71
CA GLU A 522 -25.41 -26.32 -30.23
C GLU A 522 -24.76 -27.40 -31.11
N SER A 523 -25.55 -28.35 -31.61
CA SER A 523 -25.04 -29.44 -32.45
C SER A 523 -24.43 -28.95 -33.78
N ASP A 524 -24.96 -27.90 -34.39
CA ASP A 524 -24.52 -27.35 -35.68
C ASP A 524 -24.26 -25.83 -35.68
N SER A 525 -24.32 -25.24 -34.50
CA SER A 525 -24.42 -23.81 -34.30
C SER A 525 -23.62 -23.35 -33.07
N ILE A 526 -23.10 -22.11 -33.14
CA ILE A 526 -22.44 -21.45 -32.01
C ILE A 526 -23.35 -20.27 -31.65
N PRO A 527 -23.99 -20.29 -30.47
CA PRO A 527 -24.80 -19.17 -30.01
C PRO A 527 -24.01 -17.87 -29.92
N LEU A 528 -24.70 -16.74 -30.04
CA LEU A 528 -24.07 -15.43 -30.15
C LEU A 528 -23.24 -15.09 -28.91
N GLU A 529 -23.73 -15.47 -27.74
CA GLU A 529 -23.11 -15.29 -26.42
C GLU A 529 -21.75 -16.00 -26.38
N THR A 530 -21.70 -17.24 -26.87
CA THR A 530 -20.46 -18.01 -26.99
C THR A 530 -19.50 -17.39 -28.00
N ILE A 531 -19.98 -16.90 -29.15
CA ILE A 531 -19.16 -16.20 -30.14
C ILE A 531 -18.52 -14.95 -29.53
N ASN A 532 -19.32 -14.15 -28.81
CA ASN A 532 -18.86 -12.92 -28.19
C ASN A 532 -17.82 -13.20 -27.11
N GLU A 533 -18.04 -14.24 -26.31
CA GLU A 533 -17.10 -14.61 -25.26
C GLU A 533 -15.77 -15.14 -25.81
N ILE A 534 -15.79 -15.96 -26.86
CA ILE A 534 -14.58 -16.41 -27.58
C ILE A 534 -13.76 -15.20 -28.06
N LYS A 535 -14.44 -14.19 -28.64
CA LYS A 535 -13.78 -12.95 -29.08
C LYS A 535 -13.22 -12.15 -27.92
N ARG A 536 -13.99 -11.97 -26.85
CA ARG A 536 -13.58 -11.22 -25.64
C ARG A 536 -12.35 -11.83 -25.00
N LEU A 537 -12.29 -13.16 -24.92
CA LEU A 537 -11.15 -13.91 -24.38
C LEU A 537 -9.90 -13.82 -25.27
N GLY A 538 -10.06 -13.49 -26.56
CA GLY A 538 -8.98 -13.49 -27.53
C GLY A 538 -8.53 -14.91 -27.93
N ALA A 539 -9.40 -15.91 -27.77
CA ALA A 539 -9.03 -17.31 -27.95
C ALA A 539 -8.59 -17.64 -29.39
N ARG A 540 -7.57 -18.48 -29.52
CA ARG A 540 -7.01 -18.96 -30.80
C ARG A 540 -7.07 -20.48 -30.93
N LYS A 541 -7.28 -21.18 -29.82
CA LYS A 541 -7.43 -22.63 -29.74
C LYS A 541 -8.80 -23.00 -29.20
N ALA A 542 -9.33 -24.13 -29.65
CA ALA A 542 -10.53 -24.73 -29.07
C ALA A 542 -10.39 -26.24 -28.93
N ILE A 543 -10.92 -26.77 -27.83
CA ILE A 543 -11.10 -28.20 -27.63
C ILE A 543 -12.59 -28.50 -27.65
N ILE A 544 -13.04 -29.30 -28.61
CA ILE A 544 -14.42 -29.77 -28.69
C ILE A 544 -14.51 -31.12 -27.97
N ALA A 545 -15.27 -31.19 -26.89
CA ALA A 545 -15.61 -32.44 -26.23
C ALA A 545 -16.83 -33.08 -26.91
N GLY A 546 -16.64 -34.28 -27.44
CA GLY A 546 -17.67 -35.04 -28.16
C GLY A 546 -17.40 -35.20 -29.65
N GLY A 547 -17.95 -36.29 -30.20
CA GLY A 547 -17.84 -36.63 -31.61
C GLY A 547 -18.64 -35.70 -32.54
N GLU A 548 -18.51 -35.88 -33.85
CA GLU A 548 -19.24 -35.06 -34.84
C GLU A 548 -20.76 -35.25 -34.80
N GLY A 549 -21.25 -36.37 -34.25
CA GLY A 549 -22.69 -36.61 -34.03
C GLY A 549 -23.29 -35.72 -32.93
N VAL A 550 -22.48 -35.19 -32.02
CA VAL A 550 -22.92 -34.32 -30.91
C VAL A 550 -22.55 -32.87 -31.17
N VAL A 551 -21.37 -32.61 -31.74
CA VAL A 551 -20.94 -31.28 -32.19
C VAL A 551 -20.40 -31.40 -33.61
N SER A 552 -21.21 -31.06 -34.60
CA SER A 552 -20.89 -31.26 -36.03
C SER A 552 -19.68 -30.46 -36.51
N ARG A 553 -19.19 -30.83 -37.69
CA ARG A 553 -18.10 -30.12 -38.38
C ARG A 553 -18.42 -28.64 -38.68
N ASN A 554 -19.70 -28.27 -38.71
CA ASN A 554 -20.13 -26.89 -38.93
C ASN A 554 -19.67 -25.97 -37.80
N VAL A 555 -19.70 -26.43 -36.55
CA VAL A 555 -19.17 -25.67 -35.40
C VAL A 555 -17.68 -25.39 -35.57
N GLN A 556 -16.89 -26.41 -35.94
CA GLN A 556 -15.47 -26.24 -36.22
C GLN A 556 -15.20 -25.26 -37.38
N THR A 557 -16.02 -25.31 -38.43
CA THR A 557 -15.92 -24.38 -39.55
C THR A 557 -16.18 -22.94 -39.10
N LYS A 558 -17.19 -22.72 -38.26
CA LYS A 558 -17.50 -21.41 -37.66
C LYS A 558 -16.38 -20.91 -36.74
N LEU A 559 -15.73 -21.79 -35.95
CA LEU A 559 -14.57 -21.43 -35.13
C LEU A 559 -13.39 -20.92 -35.98
N ASN A 560 -13.08 -21.61 -37.07
CA ASN A 560 -12.03 -21.18 -38.00
C ASN A 560 -12.33 -19.79 -38.58
N GLN A 561 -13.60 -19.52 -38.93
CA GLN A 561 -14.04 -18.20 -39.40
C GLN A 561 -13.89 -17.08 -38.35
N LEU A 562 -13.93 -17.43 -37.06
CA LEU A 562 -13.67 -16.52 -35.95
C LEU A 562 -12.16 -16.34 -35.65
N GLY A 563 -11.28 -17.00 -36.40
CA GLY A 563 -9.83 -16.97 -36.19
C GLY A 563 -9.31 -17.96 -35.16
N VAL A 564 -10.14 -18.93 -34.75
CA VAL A 564 -9.76 -20.05 -33.88
C VAL A 564 -9.34 -21.22 -34.77
N ASN A 565 -8.08 -21.23 -35.20
CA ASN A 565 -7.60 -22.15 -36.25
C ASN A 565 -7.02 -23.46 -35.71
N ASN A 566 -6.72 -23.54 -34.41
CA ASN A 566 -6.24 -24.76 -33.78
C ASN A 566 -7.39 -25.41 -33.00
N VAL A 567 -8.14 -26.27 -33.68
CA VAL A 567 -9.31 -26.94 -33.11
C VAL A 567 -9.01 -28.43 -32.97
N GLU A 568 -9.01 -28.90 -31.73
CA GLU A 568 -8.87 -30.29 -31.37
C GLU A 568 -10.22 -30.87 -30.95
N ARG A 569 -10.50 -32.11 -31.35
CA ARG A 569 -11.75 -32.79 -31.01
C ARG A 569 -11.43 -34.04 -30.20
N LEU A 570 -11.99 -34.10 -28.99
CA LEU A 570 -11.87 -35.22 -28.07
C LEU A 570 -13.23 -35.89 -27.94
N GLY A 571 -13.51 -36.88 -28.79
CA GLY A 571 -14.80 -37.57 -28.83
C GLY A 571 -14.66 -39.02 -29.27
N GLY A 572 -15.32 -39.92 -28.55
CA GLY A 572 -15.38 -41.35 -28.85
C GLY A 572 -16.69 -41.76 -29.53
N SER A 573 -16.90 -43.08 -29.68
CA SER A 573 -18.16 -43.65 -30.17
C SER A 573 -19.32 -43.50 -29.18
N ASP A 574 -19.01 -43.33 -27.90
CA ASP A 574 -19.94 -43.14 -26.79
C ASP A 574 -19.27 -42.31 -25.68
N ARG A 575 -20.04 -42.01 -24.62
CA ARG A 575 -19.56 -41.22 -23.47
C ARG A 575 -18.36 -41.84 -22.74
N TYR A 576 -18.23 -43.17 -22.78
CA TYR A 576 -17.15 -43.89 -22.12
C TYR A 576 -15.84 -43.70 -22.90
N GLU A 577 -15.88 -43.92 -24.21
CA GLU A 577 -14.74 -43.66 -25.10
C GLU A 577 -14.39 -42.15 -25.17
N THR A 578 -15.37 -41.25 -25.10
CA THR A 578 -15.09 -39.80 -24.96
C THR A 578 -14.32 -39.52 -23.67
N SER A 579 -14.76 -40.03 -22.52
CA SER A 579 -14.06 -39.82 -21.25
C SER A 579 -12.63 -40.39 -21.25
N LEU A 580 -12.45 -41.56 -21.87
CA LEU A 580 -11.14 -42.18 -22.04
C LEU A 580 -10.23 -41.37 -22.98
N THR A 581 -10.79 -40.81 -24.06
CA THR A 581 -10.06 -39.95 -25.00
C THR A 581 -9.58 -38.68 -24.31
N ILE A 582 -10.41 -38.07 -23.46
CA ILE A 582 -10.03 -36.90 -22.66
C ILE A 582 -8.92 -37.26 -21.67
N ALA A 583 -9.02 -38.39 -20.97
CA ALA A 583 -7.99 -38.84 -20.03
C ALA A 583 -6.64 -39.11 -20.71
N LYS A 584 -6.64 -39.78 -21.87
CA LYS A 584 -5.45 -39.98 -22.70
C LYS A 584 -4.86 -38.66 -23.20
N TYR A 585 -5.70 -37.72 -23.58
CA TYR A 585 -5.23 -36.40 -24.00
C TYR A 585 -4.53 -35.68 -22.84
N ILE A 586 -5.12 -35.72 -21.64
CA ILE A 586 -4.51 -35.18 -20.42
C ILE A 586 -3.15 -35.83 -20.17
N ASP A 587 -3.07 -37.15 -20.23
CA ASP A 587 -1.82 -37.88 -19.98
C ASP A 587 -0.70 -37.46 -20.95
N ASN A 588 -1.02 -37.45 -22.25
CA ASN A 588 -0.04 -37.16 -23.29
C ASN A 588 0.40 -35.69 -23.36
N ASN A 589 -0.46 -34.73 -22.94
CA ASN A 589 -0.25 -33.31 -23.22
C ASN A 589 -0.26 -32.40 -21.99
N CYS A 590 -0.70 -32.89 -20.82
CA CYS A 590 -0.92 -32.06 -19.65
C CYS A 590 -0.14 -32.56 -18.43
N TYR A 591 -0.48 -33.74 -17.91
CA TYR A 591 0.14 -34.34 -16.73
C TYR A 591 -0.10 -35.84 -16.69
N ASP A 592 0.87 -36.54 -16.10
CA ASP A 592 0.83 -37.99 -15.88
C ASP A 592 -0.40 -38.40 -15.06
N VAL A 593 -1.16 -39.36 -15.58
CA VAL A 593 -2.44 -39.80 -14.99
C VAL A 593 -2.19 -40.87 -13.94
N GLU A 594 -1.84 -40.43 -12.73
CA GLU A 594 -1.59 -41.33 -11.59
C GLU A 594 -2.81 -41.47 -10.66
N ASN A 595 -3.79 -40.56 -10.71
CA ASN A 595 -4.97 -40.56 -9.86
C ASN A 595 -6.22 -40.31 -10.70
N ILE A 596 -7.28 -41.10 -10.49
CA ILE A 596 -8.50 -41.01 -11.31
C ILE A 596 -9.77 -40.96 -10.46
N VAL A 597 -10.85 -40.55 -11.12
CA VAL A 597 -12.21 -40.66 -10.61
C VAL A 597 -12.97 -41.62 -11.51
N ILE A 598 -13.66 -42.60 -10.93
CA ILE A 598 -14.61 -43.47 -11.63
C ILE A 598 -16.02 -42.99 -11.29
N ALA A 599 -16.80 -42.65 -12.32
CA ALA A 599 -18.21 -42.29 -12.21
C ALA A 599 -19.05 -43.11 -13.21
N ASN A 600 -20.34 -43.31 -12.93
CA ASN A 600 -21.23 -43.95 -13.89
C ASN A 600 -21.65 -42.93 -14.96
N GLY A 601 -21.57 -43.32 -16.23
CA GLY A 601 -21.89 -42.43 -17.35
C GLY A 601 -23.34 -41.94 -17.39
N TYR A 602 -24.29 -42.64 -16.76
CA TYR A 602 -25.70 -42.25 -16.67
C TYR A 602 -26.08 -41.65 -15.29
N ALA A 603 -25.17 -41.65 -14.32
CA ALA A 603 -25.35 -40.97 -13.03
C ALA A 603 -24.66 -39.61 -13.05
N GLU A 604 -25.11 -38.72 -13.93
CA GLU A 604 -24.42 -37.46 -14.27
C GLU A 604 -24.17 -36.56 -13.05
N ALA A 605 -25.09 -36.57 -12.09
CA ALA A 605 -24.98 -35.79 -10.87
C ALA A 605 -23.83 -36.25 -9.94
N ASP A 606 -23.48 -37.54 -9.97
CA ASP A 606 -22.34 -38.08 -9.23
C ASP A 606 -21.03 -37.54 -9.84
N ALA A 607 -20.91 -37.54 -11.18
CA ALA A 607 -19.76 -36.96 -11.88
C ALA A 607 -19.64 -35.43 -11.66
N MET A 608 -20.76 -34.70 -11.63
CA MET A 608 -20.75 -33.26 -11.37
C MET A 608 -20.41 -32.90 -9.93
N SER A 609 -20.77 -33.76 -8.97
CA SER A 609 -20.43 -33.55 -7.55
C SER A 609 -18.93 -33.49 -7.30
N ILE A 610 -18.13 -34.22 -8.08
CA ILE A 610 -16.67 -34.30 -7.95
C ILE A 610 -15.93 -33.44 -8.98
N ALA A 611 -16.61 -32.77 -9.91
CA ALA A 611 -15.97 -32.10 -11.05
C ALA A 611 -14.92 -31.06 -10.64
N SER A 612 -15.24 -30.17 -9.69
CA SER A 612 -14.28 -29.14 -9.25
C SER A 612 -13.09 -29.72 -8.48
N ILE A 613 -13.30 -30.77 -7.67
CA ILE A 613 -12.23 -31.50 -6.99
C ILE A 613 -11.34 -32.21 -8.02
N SER A 614 -11.94 -32.84 -9.02
CA SER A 614 -11.23 -33.55 -10.09
C SER A 614 -10.31 -32.62 -10.86
N GLY A 615 -10.77 -31.40 -11.16
CA GLY A 615 -9.91 -30.37 -11.75
C GLY A 615 -8.82 -29.85 -10.83
N ARG A 616 -9.17 -29.53 -9.57
CA ARG A 616 -8.20 -29.02 -8.58
C ARG A 616 -7.09 -30.02 -8.29
N ASN A 617 -7.45 -31.30 -8.15
CA ASN A 617 -6.54 -32.36 -7.72
C ASN A 617 -5.98 -33.18 -8.88
N LYS A 618 -6.15 -32.74 -10.14
CA LYS A 618 -5.61 -33.41 -11.33
C LYS A 618 -6.02 -34.88 -11.44
N MET A 619 -7.32 -35.15 -11.28
CA MET A 619 -7.88 -36.49 -11.37
C MET A 619 -8.82 -36.56 -12.58
N PRO A 620 -8.42 -37.15 -13.71
CA PRO A 620 -9.32 -37.37 -14.83
C PRO A 620 -10.53 -38.22 -14.42
N ILE A 621 -11.70 -37.87 -14.96
CA ILE A 621 -12.95 -38.60 -14.72
C ILE A 621 -13.11 -39.63 -15.82
N ILE A 622 -13.16 -40.90 -15.44
CA ILE A 622 -13.43 -42.04 -16.31
C ILE A 622 -14.88 -42.47 -16.10
N LEU A 623 -15.67 -42.44 -17.18
CA LEU A 623 -17.05 -42.86 -17.14
C LEU A 623 -17.16 -44.37 -17.36
N THR A 624 -18.08 -45.01 -16.64
CA THR A 624 -18.28 -46.46 -16.65
C THR A 624 -19.75 -46.85 -16.71
N GLU A 625 -19.99 -48.12 -17.06
CA GLU A 625 -21.25 -48.79 -16.74
C GLU A 625 -21.21 -49.35 -15.32
N ILE A 626 -22.36 -49.83 -14.83
CA ILE A 626 -22.49 -50.33 -13.45
C ILE A 626 -21.51 -51.44 -13.08
N ASN A 627 -21.22 -52.37 -14.00
CA ASN A 627 -20.47 -53.59 -13.71
C ASN A 627 -19.11 -53.67 -14.40
N SER A 628 -18.80 -52.72 -15.27
CA SER A 628 -17.62 -52.80 -16.12
C SER A 628 -17.17 -51.44 -16.64
N LEU A 629 -15.85 -51.30 -16.71
CA LEU A 629 -15.18 -50.40 -17.63
C LEU A 629 -15.00 -51.15 -18.96
N ASN A 630 -15.10 -50.46 -20.09
CA ASN A 630 -14.85 -51.09 -21.39
C ASN A 630 -13.40 -51.62 -21.46
N SER A 631 -13.16 -52.66 -22.27
CA SER A 631 -11.86 -53.34 -22.28
C SER A 631 -10.70 -52.41 -22.68
N ASN A 632 -10.97 -51.43 -23.55
CA ASN A 632 -9.99 -50.42 -23.95
C ASN A 632 -9.55 -49.54 -22.77
N GLY A 633 -10.52 -49.06 -21.98
CA GLY A 633 -10.27 -48.24 -20.81
C GLY A 633 -9.54 -49.00 -19.72
N TYR A 634 -9.96 -50.23 -19.42
CA TYR A 634 -9.31 -51.04 -18.39
C TYR A 634 -7.85 -51.35 -18.73
N ASN A 635 -7.59 -51.75 -19.98
CA ASN A 635 -6.22 -52.06 -20.42
C ASN A 635 -5.32 -50.82 -20.42
N TRP A 636 -5.86 -49.66 -20.80
CA TRP A 636 -5.12 -48.41 -20.73
C TRP A 636 -4.79 -48.06 -19.27
N LEU A 637 -5.80 -47.97 -18.38
CA LEU A 637 -5.60 -47.66 -16.96
C LEU A 637 -4.63 -48.60 -16.25
N LYS A 638 -4.62 -49.89 -16.61
CA LYS A 638 -3.66 -50.87 -16.06
C LYS A 638 -2.21 -50.55 -16.44
N GLY A 639 -1.99 -49.91 -17.59
CA GLY A 639 -0.66 -49.49 -18.07
C GLY A 639 -0.12 -48.24 -17.38
N GLU A 640 -0.99 -47.38 -16.84
CA GLU A 640 -0.63 -46.06 -16.30
C GLU A 640 0.04 -46.11 -14.91
N GLY A 641 0.05 -47.26 -14.22
CA GLY A 641 0.64 -47.35 -12.89
C GLY A 641 -0.09 -46.50 -11.84
N LEU A 642 -1.43 -46.51 -11.88
CA LEU A 642 -2.30 -45.71 -11.02
C LEU A 642 -1.94 -45.84 -9.53
N LYS A 643 -1.81 -44.71 -8.84
CA LYS A 643 -1.62 -44.64 -7.39
C LYS A 643 -2.92 -44.78 -6.63
N ASN A 644 -3.98 -44.11 -7.10
CA ASN A 644 -5.23 -44.02 -6.38
C ASN A 644 -6.43 -43.86 -7.33
N ALA A 645 -7.62 -44.21 -6.84
CA ALA A 645 -8.87 -43.92 -7.51
C ALA A 645 -9.98 -43.63 -6.50
N TYR A 646 -10.92 -42.76 -6.88
CA TYR A 646 -12.16 -42.52 -6.14
C TYR A 646 -13.36 -43.03 -6.94
N ILE A 647 -14.28 -43.70 -6.25
CA ILE A 647 -15.52 -44.21 -6.86
C ILE A 647 -16.67 -43.30 -6.44
N ILE A 648 -17.23 -42.54 -7.37
CA ILE A 648 -18.27 -41.56 -7.06
C ILE A 648 -19.62 -42.12 -7.53
N GLY A 649 -20.47 -42.41 -6.55
CA GLY A 649 -21.74 -43.12 -6.72
C GLY A 649 -21.85 -44.38 -5.84
N GLY A 650 -23.10 -44.68 -5.46
CA GLY A 650 -23.43 -45.85 -4.64
C GLY A 650 -23.28 -47.17 -5.39
N THR A 651 -23.49 -48.29 -4.69
CA THR A 651 -23.37 -49.64 -5.27
C THR A 651 -24.40 -49.93 -6.38
N GLY A 652 -25.53 -49.21 -6.37
CA GLY A 652 -26.57 -49.30 -7.41
C GLY A 652 -26.19 -48.66 -8.75
N VAL A 653 -25.14 -47.83 -8.80
CA VAL A 653 -24.64 -47.22 -10.04
C VAL A 653 -23.20 -47.64 -10.36
N ILE A 654 -22.40 -48.07 -9.39
CA ILE A 654 -21.08 -48.68 -9.60
C ILE A 654 -20.95 -49.87 -8.65
N SER A 655 -20.93 -51.09 -9.17
CA SER A 655 -20.90 -52.29 -8.33
C SER A 655 -19.57 -52.49 -7.60
N ASP A 656 -19.59 -53.28 -6.52
CA ASP A 656 -18.36 -53.64 -5.82
C ASP A 656 -17.42 -54.50 -6.66
N LYS A 657 -17.97 -55.21 -7.67
CA LYS A 657 -17.15 -55.90 -8.65
C LYS A 657 -16.24 -54.90 -9.38
N LEU A 658 -16.80 -53.82 -9.92
CA LEU A 658 -16.02 -52.82 -10.65
C LEU A 658 -15.02 -52.10 -9.71
N LEU A 659 -15.42 -51.74 -8.49
CA LEU A 659 -14.49 -51.20 -7.48
C LEU A 659 -13.31 -52.15 -7.24
N ASN A 660 -13.56 -53.46 -7.07
CA ASN A 660 -12.51 -54.45 -6.88
C ASN A 660 -11.62 -54.60 -8.12
N ASP A 661 -12.19 -54.56 -9.33
CA ASP A 661 -11.42 -54.63 -10.58
C ASP A 661 -10.46 -53.44 -10.72
N ILE A 662 -10.89 -52.24 -10.34
CA ILE A 662 -10.03 -51.03 -10.32
C ILE A 662 -8.99 -51.10 -9.19
N ASN A 663 -9.37 -51.62 -8.01
CA ASN A 663 -8.44 -51.79 -6.89
C ASN A 663 -7.27 -52.72 -7.22
N LEU A 664 -7.44 -53.67 -8.17
CA LEU A 664 -6.37 -54.56 -8.63
C LEU A 664 -5.32 -53.85 -9.48
N ILE A 665 -5.63 -52.67 -10.02
CA ILE A 665 -4.75 -51.89 -10.90
C ILE A 665 -4.29 -50.58 -10.27
N THR A 666 -4.60 -50.34 -8.99
CA THR A 666 -4.07 -49.23 -8.20
C THR A 666 -3.02 -49.69 -7.20
N THR A 667 -2.02 -48.88 -6.89
CA THR A 667 -1.03 -49.22 -5.86
C THR A 667 -1.58 -49.06 -4.44
N SER A 668 -2.54 -48.16 -4.22
CA SER A 668 -3.22 -47.97 -2.94
C SER A 668 -4.47 -48.86 -2.83
N ASP A 669 -4.86 -49.22 -1.60
CA ASP A 669 -6.17 -49.83 -1.33
C ASP A 669 -7.26 -48.75 -1.41
N ILE A 670 -8.12 -48.86 -2.42
CA ILE A 670 -9.18 -47.90 -2.72
C ILE A 670 -10.55 -48.36 -2.25
N LYS A 671 -10.67 -49.49 -1.53
CA LYS A 671 -11.96 -49.99 -1.05
C LYS A 671 -12.71 -48.98 -0.17
N GLY A 672 -11.98 -48.12 0.53
CA GLY A 672 -12.51 -47.02 1.33
C GLY A 672 -12.79 -45.72 0.57
N ASN A 673 -12.55 -45.66 -0.75
CA ASN A 673 -12.66 -44.44 -1.54
C ASN A 673 -13.99 -44.29 -2.29
N ARG A 674 -15.01 -45.08 -1.94
CA ARG A 674 -16.36 -44.90 -2.48
C ARG A 674 -17.07 -43.76 -1.77
N LEU A 675 -17.58 -42.79 -2.54
CA LEU A 675 -18.41 -41.69 -2.08
C LEU A 675 -19.74 -41.73 -2.85
N GLY A 676 -20.77 -42.30 -2.25
CA GLY A 676 -22.06 -42.49 -2.90
C GLY A 676 -23.21 -42.51 -1.90
N GLY A 677 -24.20 -41.67 -2.14
CA GLY A 677 -25.39 -41.53 -1.30
C GLY A 677 -26.59 -42.35 -1.79
N SER A 678 -27.71 -42.22 -1.08
CA SER A 678 -29.04 -42.71 -1.49
C SER A 678 -29.59 -41.94 -2.69
N ASP A 679 -29.11 -40.71 -2.89
CA ASP A 679 -29.45 -39.81 -3.98
C ASP A 679 -28.24 -38.91 -4.31
N ARG A 680 -28.43 -38.05 -5.32
CA ARG A 680 -27.41 -37.13 -5.82
C ARG A 680 -26.97 -36.09 -4.79
N TYR A 681 -27.84 -35.69 -3.88
CA TYR A 681 -27.56 -34.64 -2.89
C TYR A 681 -26.70 -35.19 -1.76
N LYS A 682 -26.98 -36.42 -1.31
CA LYS A 682 -26.13 -37.14 -0.37
C LYS A 682 -24.76 -37.47 -0.99
N THR A 683 -24.69 -37.90 -2.27
CA THR A 683 -23.39 -38.06 -2.94
C THR A 683 -22.62 -36.72 -2.95
N ASN A 684 -23.28 -35.62 -3.31
CA ASN A 684 -22.69 -34.28 -3.30
C ASN A 684 -22.16 -33.87 -1.91
N ALA A 685 -22.93 -34.13 -0.84
CA ALA A 685 -22.53 -33.88 0.54
C ALA A 685 -21.29 -34.68 0.94
N LEU A 686 -21.25 -35.99 0.65
CA LEU A 686 -20.12 -36.87 0.97
C LEU A 686 -18.84 -36.47 0.23
N VAL A 687 -18.95 -36.03 -1.03
CA VAL A 687 -17.82 -35.48 -1.79
C VAL A 687 -17.28 -34.22 -1.12
N ILE A 688 -18.17 -33.29 -0.74
CA ILE A 688 -17.76 -32.04 -0.10
C ILE A 688 -17.16 -32.30 1.29
N GLU A 689 -17.72 -33.23 2.07
CA GLU A 689 -17.19 -33.65 3.36
C GLU A 689 -15.79 -34.23 3.26
N ARG A 690 -15.53 -35.07 2.24
CA ARG A 690 -14.24 -35.74 2.06
C ARG A 690 -13.11 -34.81 1.64
N PHE A 691 -13.40 -33.83 0.78
CA PHE A 691 -12.38 -33.07 0.06
C PHE A 691 -12.24 -31.61 0.47
N PHE A 692 -13.09 -31.12 1.37
CA PHE A 692 -12.98 -29.78 1.93
C PHE A 692 -12.92 -29.86 3.45
N GLY A 693 -12.04 -29.06 4.04
CA GLY A 693 -11.97 -28.88 5.50
C GLY A 693 -13.16 -28.09 6.04
N ASN A 694 -12.94 -27.38 7.16
CA ASN A 694 -13.97 -26.53 7.75
C ASN A 694 -14.19 -25.23 6.97
N TYR A 695 -13.31 -24.89 6.02
CA TYR A 695 -13.42 -23.69 5.21
C TYR A 695 -13.43 -24.02 3.72
N ILE A 696 -14.37 -23.41 2.98
CA ILE A 696 -14.49 -23.48 1.52
C ILE A 696 -14.48 -22.05 0.97
N GLU A 697 -13.51 -21.67 0.14
CA GLU A 697 -13.39 -20.29 -0.35
C GLU A 697 -14.69 -19.82 -1.03
N LYS A 698 -15.24 -20.62 -1.96
CA LYS A 698 -16.49 -20.30 -2.66
C LYS A 698 -17.41 -21.50 -2.85
N ILE A 699 -18.71 -21.29 -2.72
CA ILE A 699 -19.76 -22.27 -3.03
C ILE A 699 -20.43 -21.89 -4.34
N TYR A 700 -20.48 -22.81 -5.30
CA TYR A 700 -21.19 -22.65 -6.57
C TYR A 700 -22.45 -23.50 -6.55
N ALA A 701 -23.59 -22.87 -6.24
CA ALA A 701 -24.88 -23.53 -6.10
C ALA A 701 -25.61 -23.60 -7.45
N SER A 702 -25.96 -24.80 -7.90
CA SER A 702 -26.66 -25.03 -9.17
C SER A 702 -27.79 -26.06 -9.02
N LYS A 703 -28.67 -26.16 -10.02
CA LYS A 703 -29.77 -27.12 -10.01
C LYS A 703 -29.24 -28.56 -9.99
N GLY A 704 -29.87 -29.42 -9.18
CA GLY A 704 -29.49 -30.81 -9.05
C GLY A 704 -29.90 -31.69 -10.24
N TYR A 705 -30.97 -31.32 -10.96
CA TYR A 705 -31.47 -32.08 -12.12
C TYR A 705 -30.93 -31.57 -13.47
N GLU A 706 -30.83 -30.25 -13.64
CA GLU A 706 -30.32 -29.63 -14.86
C GLU A 706 -28.86 -29.20 -14.66
N LEU A 707 -27.94 -30.10 -14.99
CA LEU A 707 -26.54 -30.02 -14.56
C LEU A 707 -25.60 -29.20 -15.47
N ILE A 708 -26.11 -28.60 -16.55
CA ILE A 708 -25.27 -27.93 -17.55
C ILE A 708 -24.56 -26.67 -16.99
N ASP A 709 -25.22 -26.00 -16.05
CA ASP A 709 -24.67 -24.84 -15.35
C ASP A 709 -23.57 -25.27 -14.36
N ALA A 710 -23.78 -26.40 -13.66
CA ALA A 710 -22.76 -27.01 -12.80
C ALA A 710 -21.52 -27.45 -13.60
N LEU A 711 -21.72 -28.02 -14.81
CA LEU A 711 -20.63 -28.37 -15.70
C LEU A 711 -19.80 -27.13 -16.08
N SER A 712 -20.46 -26.07 -16.52
CA SER A 712 -19.79 -24.83 -16.94
C SER A 712 -19.05 -24.16 -15.77
N ALA A 713 -19.58 -24.28 -14.54
CA ALA A 713 -18.93 -23.81 -13.32
C ALA A 713 -17.71 -24.66 -12.91
N GLY A 714 -17.57 -25.89 -13.41
CA GLY A 714 -16.50 -26.84 -13.09
C GLY A 714 -15.09 -26.22 -12.96
N PRO A 715 -14.50 -25.72 -14.07
CA PRO A 715 -13.15 -25.16 -14.05
C PRO A 715 -13.06 -23.87 -13.23
N VAL A 716 -14.14 -23.06 -13.21
CA VAL A 716 -14.18 -21.83 -12.40
C VAL A 716 -14.12 -22.17 -10.91
N ALA A 717 -14.94 -23.13 -10.47
CA ALA A 717 -14.93 -23.62 -9.10
C ALA A 717 -13.59 -24.24 -8.72
N ALA A 718 -13.01 -25.07 -9.60
CA ALA A 718 -11.70 -25.69 -9.36
C ALA A 718 -10.58 -24.65 -9.16
N LEU A 719 -10.54 -23.61 -10.00
CA LEU A 719 -9.54 -22.53 -9.93
C LEU A 719 -9.71 -21.62 -8.70
N ASN A 720 -10.91 -21.54 -8.14
CA ASN A 720 -11.23 -20.72 -6.96
C ASN A 720 -11.27 -21.52 -5.66
N SER A 721 -10.72 -22.74 -5.61
CA SER A 721 -10.83 -23.63 -4.44
C SER A 721 -12.27 -23.82 -3.96
N GLY A 722 -13.22 -23.81 -4.90
CA GLY A 722 -14.65 -23.82 -4.64
C GLY A 722 -15.31 -25.19 -4.83
N ALA A 723 -16.44 -25.36 -4.13
CA ALA A 723 -17.27 -26.55 -4.22
C ALA A 723 -18.48 -26.31 -5.12
N ILE A 724 -18.88 -27.34 -5.87
CA ILE A 724 -20.17 -27.35 -6.58
C ILE A 724 -21.20 -27.96 -5.65
N VAL A 725 -22.26 -27.22 -5.35
CA VAL A 725 -23.40 -27.70 -4.55
C VAL A 725 -24.60 -27.90 -5.46
N LEU A 726 -25.14 -29.11 -5.48
CA LEU A 726 -26.33 -29.46 -6.22
C LEU A 726 -27.57 -29.21 -5.35
N CYS A 727 -28.50 -28.39 -5.82
CA CYS A 727 -29.67 -27.96 -5.06
C CYS A 727 -30.98 -28.53 -5.63
N ASP A 728 -31.88 -28.96 -4.74
CA ASP A 728 -33.29 -29.20 -5.04
C ASP A 728 -34.16 -27.99 -4.63
N ASP A 729 -35.45 -28.21 -4.41
CA ASP A 729 -36.34 -27.29 -3.70
C ASP A 729 -35.79 -26.88 -2.33
N TYR A 730 -35.19 -27.80 -1.57
CA TYR A 730 -34.50 -27.53 -0.30
C TYR A 730 -33.14 -28.25 -0.27
N LEU A 731 -32.22 -27.82 0.60
CA LEU A 731 -31.03 -28.62 0.89
C LEU A 731 -31.44 -29.93 1.56
N ASP A 732 -30.86 -31.03 1.09
CA ASP A 732 -31.06 -32.34 1.71
C ASP A 732 -30.53 -32.37 3.16
N ILE A 733 -31.06 -33.26 3.99
CA ILE A 733 -30.66 -33.38 5.39
C ILE A 733 -29.17 -33.69 5.54
N ASP A 734 -28.60 -34.55 4.67
CA ASP A 734 -27.18 -34.87 4.69
C ASP A 734 -26.33 -33.67 4.25
N GLN A 735 -26.80 -32.87 3.29
CA GLN A 735 -26.15 -31.61 2.91
C GLN A 735 -26.11 -30.63 4.07
N ASN A 736 -27.22 -30.44 4.79
CA ASN A 736 -27.25 -29.56 5.98
C ASN A 736 -26.25 -30.03 7.05
N ILE A 737 -26.22 -31.33 7.37
CA ILE A 737 -25.29 -31.89 8.37
C ILE A 737 -23.82 -31.63 8.00
N VAL A 738 -23.48 -31.70 6.72
CA VAL A 738 -22.12 -31.44 6.24
C VAL A 738 -21.82 -29.94 6.23
N PHE A 739 -22.76 -29.10 5.78
CA PHE A 739 -22.53 -27.67 5.58
C PHE A 739 -22.59 -26.86 6.88
N GLU A 740 -23.35 -27.28 7.89
CA GLU A 740 -23.34 -26.65 9.23
C GLU A 740 -21.97 -26.70 9.93
N LYS A 741 -21.09 -27.60 9.50
CA LYS A 741 -19.72 -27.75 10.00
C LYS A 741 -18.71 -26.92 9.20
N LYS A 742 -19.16 -26.13 8.22
CA LYS A 742 -18.31 -25.46 7.24
C LYS A 742 -18.59 -23.96 7.17
N GLN A 743 -17.56 -23.21 6.81
CA GLN A 743 -17.59 -21.77 6.58
C GLN A 743 -17.24 -21.48 5.12
N SER A 744 -17.73 -20.36 4.60
CA SER A 744 -17.38 -19.92 3.25
C SER A 744 -17.33 -18.40 3.14
N LYS A 745 -16.52 -17.88 2.22
CA LYS A 745 -16.46 -16.44 1.93
C LYS A 745 -17.62 -15.98 1.07
N GLU A 746 -18.05 -16.82 0.14
CA GLU A 746 -19.03 -16.44 -0.87
C GLU A 746 -19.83 -17.65 -1.36
N VAL A 747 -21.15 -17.48 -1.45
CA VAL A 747 -22.07 -18.42 -2.11
C VAL A 747 -22.60 -17.76 -3.38
N ILE A 748 -22.39 -18.45 -4.50
CA ILE A 748 -22.70 -17.98 -5.84
C ILE A 748 -23.76 -18.89 -6.44
N GLN A 749 -24.94 -18.35 -6.71
CA GLN A 749 -25.96 -19.04 -7.49
C GLN A 749 -25.54 -19.05 -8.97
N ILE A 750 -25.48 -20.22 -9.59
CA ILE A 750 -25.15 -20.39 -11.00
C ILE A 750 -26.38 -20.89 -11.76
N GLY A 751 -26.81 -20.09 -12.74
CA GLY A 751 -27.96 -20.38 -13.59
C GLY A 751 -29.31 -19.99 -12.97
N GLY A 752 -30.29 -19.83 -13.85
CA GLY A 752 -31.67 -19.50 -13.46
C GLY A 752 -32.43 -20.71 -12.92
N GLY A 753 -33.36 -20.47 -11.99
CA GLY A 753 -34.29 -21.48 -11.48
C GLY A 753 -33.75 -22.37 -10.34
N VAL A 754 -32.61 -22.03 -9.73
CA VAL A 754 -32.23 -22.62 -8.43
C VAL A 754 -33.24 -22.16 -7.38
N SER A 755 -33.77 -23.09 -6.57
CA SER A 755 -34.78 -22.77 -5.56
C SER A 755 -34.28 -21.73 -4.56
N SER A 756 -35.07 -20.67 -4.37
CA SER A 756 -34.81 -19.65 -3.35
C SER A 756 -34.74 -20.24 -1.94
N ASN A 757 -35.46 -21.33 -1.67
CA ASN A 757 -35.41 -22.01 -0.38
C ASN A 757 -34.02 -22.64 -0.15
N SER A 758 -33.46 -23.35 -1.14
CA SER A 758 -32.09 -23.89 -1.07
C SER A 758 -31.04 -22.79 -0.93
N ILE A 759 -31.17 -21.68 -1.67
CA ILE A 759 -30.27 -20.52 -1.50
C ILE A 759 -30.37 -19.92 -0.09
N ASN A 760 -31.58 -19.82 0.46
CA ASN A 760 -31.78 -19.34 1.83
C ASN A 760 -31.25 -20.32 2.89
N SER A 761 -31.34 -21.63 2.66
CA SER A 761 -30.70 -22.63 3.52
C SER A 761 -29.18 -22.49 3.48
N LEU A 762 -28.57 -22.33 2.29
CA LEU A 762 -27.14 -22.05 2.15
C LEU A 762 -26.73 -20.77 2.89
N LYS A 763 -27.56 -19.72 2.85
CA LYS A 763 -27.38 -18.49 3.64
C LYS A 763 -27.35 -18.71 5.14
N TYR A 764 -28.07 -19.72 5.61
CA TYR A 764 -28.19 -20.00 7.03
C TYR A 764 -27.05 -20.90 7.53
N VAL A 765 -26.65 -21.90 6.74
CA VAL A 765 -25.63 -22.88 7.15
C VAL A 765 -24.20 -22.37 6.97
N PHE A 766 -23.93 -21.53 5.98
CA PHE A 766 -22.64 -20.86 5.83
C PHE A 766 -22.74 -19.47 6.49
N LYS A 767 -22.16 -19.32 7.69
CA LYS A 767 -22.09 -18.09 8.50
C LYS A 767 -20.67 -17.80 8.96
#